data_AF-A0A7S4RDC2-F1
#
_entry.id   AF-A0A7S4RDC2-F1
#
_cell.length_a   1.000
_cell.length_b   1.000
_cell.length_c   1.000
_cell.angle_alpha   90.00
_cell.angle_beta   90.00
_cell.angle_gamma   90.00
#
_symmetry.space_group_name_H-M   'P 1'
#
loop_
_entity.id
_entity.type
_entity.pdbx_description
1 polymer ?
#
loop_
_entity_poly.entity_id
_entity_poly.type
_entity_poly.pdbx_seq_one_letter_code
_entity_poly.pdbx_strand_id
1 'polypeptide(L)'
;MTQSFSSSTTITRIIATGISSLVIINNSAHPSHALKEVKPLDPQQYNDDFLTLPLRYAPPSSQRILQEEGDTSLAPDDHYLRAGAGWGTHFVDIWIGNPAQKRTLAVLTKSDFTAFPCMDCIDCGNTIHNKFDQLSSTTFDIVSCGECISQVTDENASNDEDDDQGKIDTCDMKGELCIASDRFLDHSSWTAYEVRDSAFVGGAAALGDDIDEDSLAGSDVAVEYGFPLVFGCQTLARGWFANNVVDGILGFSSASSSFINQMYDNQMLRQRKFALCFAHLHEEEEGHMDEIGANGVVTLGGYDPRLDQTPMSYAQSVGTRGDTGYNVFINGIYIREGGGESVVPNSMSQKLHAVRFNAEEYNSQQSDQNGDGIFTEGATVDSGTPYLLFDKTIEAAFQNAWRKAMGGTPFSYGKLYLTKQQVAKMPTILLQLQSSDTVDQSMNPKSVSNMAGDLDQSSPYDVLVAVPATHYLQYYKHGNFYRSLISLQNEGTILGASVMQGHNVLYDLEFDRIGFAEAPTCKILRSSFEADDDLFDEVQMTDPNQVASEEETESYVDGESSDPAEKVPLESVGTAKRSRISGVQYCTTATCQSYTVVGYAFVATALFIAYNLSRPVDRSGFMDMFEYGDEDEIDFDAEEHTIL
;
A
#
# COMPACT_ATOMS: atom_id res chain seq x y z
N MET A 1 63.16 -12.42 -26.13
CA MET A 1 64.29 -13.36 -25.91
C MET A 1 64.01 -14.14 -24.65
N THR A 2 63.98 -15.46 -24.81
CA THR A 2 63.82 -16.52 -23.81
C THR A 2 64.91 -16.57 -22.75
N GLN A 3 64.56 -17.10 -21.57
CA GLN A 3 65.29 -18.05 -20.68
C GLN A 3 65.08 -17.65 -19.20
N SER A 4 64.26 -18.34 -18.39
CA SER A 4 64.32 -19.72 -17.87
C SER A 4 65.46 -19.98 -16.89
N PHE A 5 65.13 -20.46 -15.67
CA PHE A 5 65.74 -21.55 -14.87
C PHE A 5 65.31 -21.32 -13.40
N SER A 6 64.33 -22.05 -12.84
CA SER A 6 64.36 -23.44 -12.34
C SER A 6 65.44 -23.70 -11.28
N SER A 7 65.03 -23.91 -10.02
CA SER A 7 65.22 -25.20 -9.35
C SER A 7 64.54 -25.25 -7.97
N SER A 8 63.71 -26.27 -7.82
CA SER A 8 63.01 -26.74 -6.61
C SER A 8 63.95 -27.53 -5.70
N THR A 9 63.80 -27.45 -4.36
CA THR A 9 63.96 -28.62 -3.45
C THR A 9 63.29 -28.42 -2.08
N THR A 10 62.18 -29.13 -1.87
CA THR A 10 61.83 -30.00 -0.72
C THR A 10 61.75 -29.48 0.73
N ILE A 11 60.49 -29.29 1.17
CA ILE A 11 59.79 -29.88 2.34
C ILE A 11 60.59 -30.13 3.64
N THR A 12 60.17 -29.47 4.73
CA THR A 12 59.95 -30.10 6.04
C THR A 12 58.88 -29.34 6.82
N ARG A 13 57.78 -30.01 7.20
CA ARG A 13 56.77 -29.54 8.16
C ARG A 13 57.28 -29.78 9.59
N ILE A 14 57.24 -28.77 10.46
CA ILE A 14 57.09 -28.96 11.91
C ILE A 14 56.07 -27.93 12.42
N ILE A 15 55.10 -28.45 13.16
CA ILE A 15 54.01 -27.78 13.86
C ILE A 15 54.55 -27.23 15.19
N ALA A 16 54.08 -26.05 15.60
CA ALA A 16 53.56 -25.74 16.96
C ALA A 16 53.97 -24.35 17.51
N THR A 17 52.93 -23.64 17.95
CA THR A 17 52.83 -22.81 19.17
C THR A 17 53.59 -21.47 19.24
N GLY A 18 52.80 -20.38 19.29
CA GLY A 18 52.61 -19.67 20.55
C GLY A 18 53.28 -18.29 20.72
N ILE A 19 52.41 -17.27 20.80
CA ILE A 19 52.44 -16.16 21.77
C ILE A 19 53.38 -14.95 21.46
N SER A 20 52.69 -13.85 21.14
CA SER A 20 52.88 -12.46 21.59
C SER A 20 54.00 -11.56 21.04
N SER A 21 53.49 -10.50 20.41
CA SER A 21 53.85 -9.09 20.61
C SER A 21 55.19 -8.59 20.06
N LEU A 22 55.13 -7.89 18.93
CA LEU A 22 55.82 -6.61 18.83
C LEU A 22 55.05 -5.63 17.94
N VAL A 23 54.53 -4.61 18.62
CA VAL A 23 53.93 -3.39 18.10
C VAL A 23 55.03 -2.57 17.40
N ILE A 24 54.82 -2.20 16.14
CA ILE A 24 55.47 -1.04 15.52
C ILE A 24 54.35 -0.11 15.08
N ILE A 25 54.16 0.95 15.87
CA ILE A 25 53.31 2.10 15.58
C ILE A 25 54.01 2.90 14.48
N ASN A 26 53.31 3.17 13.38
CA ASN A 26 53.59 4.35 12.58
C ASN A 26 52.27 5.08 12.31
N ASN A 27 52.15 6.24 12.94
CA ASN A 27 50.99 7.14 12.87
C ASN A 27 50.94 7.84 11.51
N SER A 28 49.83 7.68 10.79
CA SER A 28 49.26 8.76 9.97
C SER A 28 47.75 8.76 10.15
N ALA A 29 47.28 9.73 10.92
CA ALA A 29 45.88 9.90 11.29
C ALA A 29 45.06 10.43 10.10
N HIS A 30 44.07 9.65 9.68
CA HIS A 30 42.81 10.15 9.11
C HIS A 30 41.71 9.83 10.12
N PRO A 31 40.73 10.72 10.37
CA PRO A 31 39.64 10.42 11.29
C PRO A 31 38.68 9.46 10.59
N SER A 32 38.88 8.16 10.79
CA SER A 32 37.82 7.18 10.57
C SER A 32 36.77 7.39 11.65
N HIS A 33 35.60 7.91 11.27
CA HIS A 33 34.40 7.76 12.06
C HIS A 33 34.18 6.25 12.24
N ALA A 34 34.49 5.74 13.43
CA ALA A 34 34.14 4.39 13.80
C ALA A 34 32.61 4.34 13.86
N LEU A 35 32.00 3.67 12.88
CA LEU A 35 30.63 3.18 12.98
C LEU A 35 30.56 2.40 14.30
N LYS A 36 29.72 2.86 15.23
CA LYS A 36 29.36 2.06 16.41
C LYS A 36 28.85 0.72 15.88
N GLU A 37 29.35 -0.39 16.42
CA GLU A 37 28.70 -1.69 16.23
C GLU A 37 27.23 -1.54 16.63
N VAL A 38 26.33 -1.63 15.65
CA VAL A 38 24.88 -1.69 15.85
C VAL A 38 24.62 -2.87 16.78
N LYS A 39 23.89 -2.64 17.88
CA LYS A 39 23.53 -3.76 18.76
C LYS A 39 22.52 -4.63 18.00
N PRO A 40 22.80 -5.92 17.78
CA PRO A 40 21.79 -6.81 17.21
C PRO A 40 20.60 -6.87 18.17
N LEU A 41 19.39 -6.80 17.60
CA LEU A 41 18.11 -7.00 18.29
C LEU A 41 18.08 -8.40 18.93
N ASP A 42 17.28 -8.58 20.00
CA ASP A 42 17.20 -9.84 20.76
C ASP A 42 16.85 -11.02 19.81
N PRO A 43 17.71 -12.06 19.73
CA PRO A 43 17.51 -13.22 18.87
C PRO A 43 16.24 -14.05 19.13
N GLN A 44 15.52 -13.84 20.24
CA GLN A 44 14.33 -14.64 20.57
C GLN A 44 13.02 -14.14 19.95
N GLN A 45 12.98 -12.93 19.37
CA GLN A 45 11.76 -12.34 18.80
C GLN A 45 11.76 -12.31 17.26
N TYR A 46 12.93 -12.49 16.64
CA TYR A 46 13.11 -12.83 15.23
C TYR A 46 13.07 -14.36 15.09
N ASN A 47 11.95 -14.91 14.64
CA ASN A 47 11.92 -16.30 14.22
C ASN A 47 12.64 -16.38 12.86
N ASP A 48 13.97 -16.57 12.89
CA ASP A 48 14.90 -16.86 11.79
C ASP A 48 14.56 -16.30 10.37
N ASP A 49 15.37 -15.34 9.91
CA ASP A 49 15.53 -14.80 8.53
C ASP A 49 14.68 -13.59 8.07
N PHE A 50 13.57 -13.22 8.72
CA PHE A 50 12.70 -12.12 8.26
C PHE A 50 12.03 -11.30 9.39
N LEU A 51 11.59 -10.08 9.07
CA LEU A 51 10.90 -9.13 9.98
C LEU A 51 9.47 -8.87 9.51
N THR A 52 8.46 -9.19 10.32
CA THR A 52 7.05 -8.93 9.98
C THR A 52 6.48 -7.78 10.81
N LEU A 53 5.87 -6.80 10.13
CA LEU A 53 5.35 -5.56 10.71
C LEU A 53 3.86 -5.41 10.35
N PRO A 54 3.06 -4.80 11.23
CA PRO A 54 1.67 -4.49 10.89
C PRO A 54 1.61 -3.44 9.78
N LEU A 55 0.75 -3.66 8.79
CA LEU A 55 0.34 -2.64 7.84
C LEU A 55 -0.87 -1.91 8.38
N ARG A 56 -0.79 -0.59 8.35
CA ARG A 56 -1.87 0.32 8.70
C ARG A 56 -2.70 0.65 7.46
N TYR A 57 -4.01 0.65 7.56
CA TYR A 57 -4.92 1.04 6.47
C TYR A 57 -5.63 2.34 6.80
N ALA A 58 -5.56 3.31 5.90
CA ALA A 58 -6.29 4.56 6.05
C ALA A 58 -7.64 4.46 5.32
N PRO A 59 -8.77 4.42 6.04
CA PRO A 59 -10.07 4.58 5.40
C PRO A 59 -10.20 6.04 4.92
N PRO A 60 -10.95 6.29 3.84
CA PRO A 60 -11.18 7.65 3.39
C PRO A 60 -12.13 8.40 4.31
N SER A 61 -11.94 9.71 4.38
CA SER A 61 -12.71 10.57 5.28
C SER A 61 -14.17 10.72 4.84
N SER A 62 -15.07 10.80 5.82
CA SER A 62 -16.52 10.96 5.65
C SER A 62 -16.93 12.26 4.92
N GLN A 63 -16.11 13.31 4.96
CA GLN A 63 -16.34 14.54 4.18
C GLN A 63 -16.15 14.33 2.67
N ARG A 64 -15.33 13.36 2.26
CA ARG A 64 -15.01 13.11 0.85
C ARG A 64 -16.11 12.30 0.14
N ILE A 65 -16.72 11.34 0.84
CA ILE A 65 -17.88 10.58 0.34
C ILE A 65 -19.02 11.52 -0.10
N LEU A 66 -19.19 12.65 0.59
CA LEU A 66 -20.24 13.64 0.28
C LEU A 66 -19.92 14.53 -0.94
N GLN A 67 -18.65 14.78 -1.26
CA GLN A 67 -18.25 15.48 -2.50
C GLN A 67 -18.42 14.57 -3.72
N GLU A 68 -18.10 13.28 -3.58
CA GLU A 68 -18.27 12.25 -4.62
C GLU A 68 -19.74 11.99 -4.98
N GLU A 69 -20.68 12.24 -4.05
CA GLU A 69 -22.12 12.11 -4.30
C GLU A 69 -22.71 13.27 -5.14
N GLY A 70 -22.02 14.41 -5.23
CA GLY A 70 -22.52 15.63 -5.85
C GLY A 70 -22.05 15.91 -7.29
N ASP A 71 -20.90 15.35 -7.72
CA ASP A 71 -20.33 15.67 -9.03
C ASP A 71 -20.70 14.64 -10.11
N THR A 72 -21.67 15.01 -10.94
CA THR A 72 -22.13 14.24 -12.11
C THR A 72 -21.57 14.80 -13.42
N SER A 73 -20.66 15.77 -13.37
CA SER A 73 -20.25 16.58 -14.53
C SER A 73 -18.87 16.24 -15.12
N LEU A 74 -18.07 15.41 -14.44
CA LEU A 74 -16.75 15.00 -14.90
C LEU A 74 -16.81 13.76 -15.80
N ALA A 75 -15.93 13.71 -16.80
CA ALA A 75 -15.77 12.57 -17.69
C ALA A 75 -15.39 11.29 -16.89
N PRO A 76 -15.75 10.09 -17.38
CA PRO A 76 -15.51 8.82 -16.67
C PRO A 76 -14.06 8.61 -16.21
N ASP A 77 -13.09 9.12 -16.96
CA ASP A 77 -11.65 8.94 -16.71
C ASP A 77 -11.17 9.73 -15.46
N ASP A 78 -11.71 10.93 -15.23
CA ASP A 78 -11.29 11.79 -14.09
C ASP A 78 -11.97 11.36 -12.78
N HIS A 79 -13.11 10.66 -12.86
CA HIS A 79 -13.84 10.17 -11.67
C HIS A 79 -13.13 8.94 -11.07
N TYR A 80 -12.66 7.98 -11.86
CA TYR A 80 -12.04 6.74 -11.33
C TYR A 80 -10.65 6.96 -10.72
N LEU A 81 -9.80 7.78 -11.35
CA LEU A 81 -8.44 8.05 -10.84
C LEU A 81 -8.45 8.96 -9.61
N ARG A 82 -9.44 9.87 -9.49
CA ARG A 82 -9.57 10.77 -8.33
C ARG A 82 -10.42 10.22 -7.19
N ALA A 83 -11.45 9.41 -7.47
CA ALA A 83 -12.38 8.92 -6.44
C ALA A 83 -11.85 7.72 -5.62
N GLY A 84 -10.77 7.06 -6.06
CA GLY A 84 -10.13 5.97 -5.32
C GLY A 84 -9.01 6.39 -4.40
N ALA A 85 -8.66 7.67 -4.44
CA ALA A 85 -7.39 8.13 -3.96
C ALA A 85 -7.47 8.23 -2.40
N GLY A 86 -7.00 7.17 -1.74
CA GLY A 86 -7.05 6.94 -0.28
C GLY A 86 -7.58 5.56 0.07
N TRP A 87 -8.37 4.94 -0.80
CA TRP A 87 -8.77 3.55 -0.67
C TRP A 87 -7.60 2.65 -1.06
N GLY A 88 -7.43 1.49 -0.43
CA GLY A 88 -6.40 0.51 -0.79
C GLY A 88 -4.95 0.87 -0.45
N THR A 89 -4.67 2.05 0.12
CA THR A 89 -3.31 2.45 0.51
C THR A 89 -2.94 1.92 1.89
N HIS A 90 -1.78 1.28 1.98
CA HIS A 90 -1.26 0.70 3.22
C HIS A 90 0.00 1.44 3.68
N PHE A 91 0.14 1.58 4.99
CA PHE A 91 1.16 2.41 5.63
C PHE A 91 2.01 1.61 6.62
N VAL A 92 3.26 2.03 6.79
CA VAL A 92 4.20 1.54 7.81
C VAL A 92 4.71 2.71 8.62
N ASP A 93 4.91 2.49 9.91
CA ASP A 93 5.60 3.43 10.78
C ASP A 93 7.12 3.17 10.75
N ILE A 94 7.89 4.24 10.54
CA ILE A 94 9.35 4.23 10.65
C ILE A 94 9.83 5.41 11.51
N TRP A 95 11.01 5.28 12.11
CA TRP A 95 11.60 6.31 12.98
C TRP A 95 12.88 6.84 12.36
N ILE A 96 12.91 8.14 12.04
CA ILE A 96 14.03 8.77 11.31
C ILE A 96 14.64 9.91 12.14
N GLY A 97 15.96 10.00 12.14
CA GLY A 97 16.72 11.06 12.78
C GLY A 97 17.17 10.75 14.20
N ASN A 98 17.97 11.66 14.76
CA ASN A 98 18.37 11.61 16.16
C ASN A 98 18.28 13.00 16.83
N PRO A 99 17.28 13.22 17.71
CA PRO A 99 16.33 12.24 18.23
C PRO A 99 15.33 11.77 17.16
N ALA A 100 14.86 10.54 17.31
CA ALA A 100 13.99 9.86 16.35
C ALA A 100 12.63 10.56 16.19
N GLN A 101 12.23 10.78 14.94
CA GLN A 101 10.92 11.31 14.55
C GLN A 101 10.12 10.22 13.85
N LYS A 102 8.92 9.94 14.34
CA LYS A 102 8.01 8.96 13.72
C LYS A 102 7.49 9.49 12.38
N ARG A 103 7.46 8.62 11.37
CA ARG A 103 6.90 8.84 10.04
C ARG A 103 5.98 7.68 9.67
N THR A 104 4.73 7.97 9.33
CA THR A 104 3.78 7.00 8.79
C THR A 104 3.72 7.14 7.27
N LEU A 105 4.31 6.18 6.56
CA LEU A 105 4.56 6.28 5.11
C LEU A 105 3.80 5.22 4.32
N ALA A 106 3.25 5.61 3.17
CA ALA A 106 2.55 4.70 2.25
C ALA A 106 3.54 3.76 1.55
N VAL A 107 3.26 2.46 1.54
CA VAL A 107 4.11 1.44 0.89
C VAL A 107 3.77 1.37 -0.61
N LEU A 108 4.72 1.73 -1.47
CA LEU A 108 4.54 1.79 -2.92
C LEU A 108 5.54 0.90 -3.66
N THR A 109 5.07 -0.19 -4.25
CA THR A 109 5.93 -1.17 -4.94
C THR A 109 6.47 -0.69 -6.30
N LYS A 110 5.95 0.40 -6.86
CA LYS A 110 6.50 1.02 -8.08
C LYS A 110 7.40 2.24 -7.83
N SER A 111 7.48 2.75 -6.59
CA SER A 111 8.30 3.93 -6.31
C SER A 111 9.74 3.57 -5.97
N ASP A 112 10.66 4.27 -6.62
CA ASP A 112 12.12 4.13 -6.44
C ASP A 112 12.64 4.78 -5.17
N PHE A 113 11.87 5.73 -4.60
CA PHE A 113 12.33 6.56 -3.50
C PHE A 113 11.40 6.49 -2.31
N THR A 114 12.00 6.50 -1.13
CA THR A 114 11.33 6.97 0.08
C THR A 114 11.36 8.48 0.08
N ALA A 115 10.22 9.15 0.27
CA ALA A 115 10.16 10.61 0.22
C ALA A 115 9.01 11.16 1.08
N PHE A 116 9.27 12.27 1.77
CA PHE A 116 8.28 12.96 2.60
C PHE A 116 8.61 14.45 2.79
N PRO A 117 7.63 15.30 3.13
CA PRO A 117 7.86 16.73 3.32
C PRO A 117 8.76 17.07 4.49
N CYS A 118 9.75 17.89 4.19
CA CYS A 118 10.64 18.52 5.15
C CYS A 118 10.14 19.91 5.56
N MET A 119 10.69 20.48 6.63
CA MET A 119 10.23 21.76 7.19
C MET A 119 10.33 22.94 6.21
N ASP A 120 11.28 22.88 5.28
CA ASP A 120 11.50 23.83 4.20
C ASP A 120 10.60 23.61 2.97
N CYS A 121 9.70 22.62 3.00
CA CYS A 121 8.75 22.44 1.91
C CYS A 121 7.82 23.65 1.77
N ILE A 122 7.81 24.22 0.57
CA ILE A 122 7.07 25.44 0.21
C ILE A 122 5.61 25.12 -0.14
N ASP A 123 5.38 23.99 -0.80
CA ASP A 123 4.06 23.58 -1.30
C ASP A 123 3.95 22.04 -1.27
N CYS A 124 3.57 21.47 -0.12
CA CYS A 124 3.37 20.02 0.05
C CYS A 124 1.95 19.68 0.53
N GLY A 125 0.97 20.50 0.15
CA GLY A 125 -0.41 20.37 0.63
C GLY A 125 -0.61 20.81 2.09
N ASN A 126 -1.88 20.86 2.51
CA ASN A 126 -2.30 21.44 3.80
C ASN A 126 -2.59 20.40 4.89
N THR A 127 -2.64 19.12 4.55
CA THR A 127 -3.01 18.03 5.47
C THR A 127 -1.81 17.32 6.07
N ILE A 128 -0.61 17.48 5.49
CA ILE A 128 0.63 16.96 6.08
C ILE A 128 1.03 17.89 7.23
N HIS A 129 0.50 17.59 8.41
CA HIS A 129 0.70 18.39 9.62
C HIS A 129 2.03 18.09 10.32
N ASN A 130 2.60 16.91 10.05
CA ASN A 130 3.84 16.45 10.65
C ASN A 130 4.94 16.45 9.58
N LYS A 131 5.55 17.60 9.30
CA LYS A 131 6.76 17.67 8.44
C LYS A 131 7.98 17.14 9.20
N PHE A 132 8.98 16.63 8.48
CA PHE A 132 10.24 16.22 9.08
C PHE A 132 11.09 17.44 9.46
N ASP A 133 11.48 17.55 10.74
CA ASP A 133 12.33 18.63 11.22
C ASP A 133 13.81 18.25 11.09
N GLN A 134 14.40 18.56 9.93
CA GLN A 134 15.81 18.29 9.68
C GLN A 134 16.76 18.97 10.67
N LEU A 135 16.41 20.13 11.24
CA LEU A 135 17.29 20.88 12.14
C LEU A 135 17.37 20.26 13.53
N SER A 136 16.37 19.46 13.90
CA SER A 136 16.36 18.73 15.17
C SER A 136 17.25 17.49 15.14
N SER A 137 17.48 16.90 13.96
CA SER A 137 18.25 15.67 13.82
C SER A 137 19.75 15.95 13.75
N THR A 138 20.50 15.36 14.68
CA THR A 138 21.96 15.44 14.76
C THR A 138 22.68 14.53 13.74
N THR A 139 21.95 13.63 13.10
CA THR A 139 22.43 12.67 12.10
C THR A 139 22.00 13.01 10.68
N PHE A 140 21.29 14.13 10.50
CA PHE A 140 20.88 14.64 9.20
C PHE A 140 22.07 15.14 8.39
N ASP A 141 22.20 14.65 7.17
CA ASP A 141 23.25 15.00 6.23
C ASP A 141 22.66 15.19 4.83
N ILE A 142 23.12 16.22 4.12
CA ILE A 142 22.64 16.50 2.75
C ILE A 142 23.52 15.73 1.78
N VAL A 143 22.91 14.99 0.85
CA VAL A 143 23.67 14.28 -0.18
C VAL A 143 24.08 15.27 -1.27
N SER A 144 25.40 15.40 -1.45
CA SER A 144 25.97 16.29 -2.45
C SER A 144 25.90 15.66 -3.84
N CYS A 145 25.73 16.49 -4.86
CA CYS A 145 25.89 16.05 -6.26
C CYS A 145 27.24 15.36 -6.47
N GLY A 146 27.26 14.21 -7.15
CA GLY A 146 28.41 13.30 -7.26
C GLY A 146 28.31 12.08 -6.34
N GLU A 147 27.36 12.08 -5.41
CA GLU A 147 27.09 10.98 -4.47
C GLU A 147 25.61 10.54 -4.50
N CYS A 148 24.88 10.85 -5.59
CA CYS A 148 23.45 10.58 -5.63
C CYS A 148 23.17 9.08 -5.56
N ILE A 149 22.16 8.70 -4.77
CA ILE A 149 21.66 7.33 -4.80
C ILE A 149 20.79 7.10 -6.06
N SER A 150 20.14 8.16 -6.54
CA SER A 150 19.51 8.19 -7.85
C SER A 150 20.56 8.35 -8.93
N GLN A 151 20.74 7.31 -9.73
CA GLN A 151 21.60 7.36 -10.90
C GLN A 151 20.79 6.94 -12.11
N VAL A 152 20.72 7.83 -13.10
CA VAL A 152 20.06 7.56 -14.37
C VAL A 152 21.10 6.95 -15.31
N THR A 153 20.73 5.95 -16.08
CA THR A 153 21.60 5.42 -17.12
C THR A 153 21.66 6.36 -18.32
N ASP A 154 22.85 6.79 -18.69
CA ASP A 154 23.14 7.55 -19.91
C ASP A 154 23.02 6.62 -21.12
N GLU A 155 21.94 6.80 -21.87
CA GLU A 155 21.71 6.08 -23.12
C GLU A 155 22.75 6.38 -24.21
N ASN A 156 23.56 7.44 -24.04
CA ASN A 156 24.62 7.85 -24.97
C ASN A 156 26.03 7.50 -24.48
N ALA A 157 26.19 6.87 -23.31
CA ALA A 157 27.51 6.47 -22.83
C ALA A 157 28.16 5.46 -23.78
N SER A 158 29.40 5.73 -24.15
CA SER A 158 30.20 4.84 -24.99
C SER A 158 30.37 3.47 -24.34
N ASN A 159 30.30 2.40 -25.13
CA ASN A 159 30.59 1.01 -24.71
C ASN A 159 32.10 0.78 -24.38
N ASP A 160 32.77 1.73 -23.72
CA ASP A 160 34.14 1.57 -23.26
C ASP A 160 34.13 0.79 -21.93
N GLU A 161 34.81 -0.35 -21.90
CA GLU A 161 34.87 -1.29 -20.76
C GLU A 161 35.53 -0.73 -19.49
N ASP A 162 36.03 0.52 -19.52
CA ASP A 162 36.69 1.23 -18.41
C ASP A 162 35.85 2.40 -17.85
N ASP A 163 34.65 2.67 -18.39
CA ASP A 163 33.73 3.69 -17.89
C ASP A 163 32.69 3.04 -16.96
N ASP A 164 32.41 3.66 -15.81
CA ASP A 164 31.52 3.13 -14.76
C ASP A 164 30.06 3.20 -15.24
N GLN A 165 29.70 2.30 -16.16
CA GLN A 165 28.39 2.07 -16.76
C GLN A 165 27.49 3.32 -16.89
N GLY A 166 28.01 4.42 -17.44
CA GLY A 166 27.20 5.56 -17.88
C GLY A 166 26.18 6.08 -16.86
N LYS A 167 26.42 5.98 -15.56
CA LYS A 167 25.45 6.43 -14.55
C LYS A 167 25.62 7.92 -14.27
N ILE A 168 24.57 8.71 -14.49
CA ILE A 168 24.55 10.16 -14.30
C ILE A 168 23.69 10.52 -13.11
N ASP A 169 24.28 11.29 -12.21
CA ASP A 169 23.62 11.91 -11.07
C ASP A 169 22.64 13.00 -11.53
N THR A 170 21.41 12.95 -11.01
CA THR A 170 20.43 14.01 -11.27
C THR A 170 20.65 15.13 -10.27
N CYS A 171 21.29 16.22 -10.70
CA CYS A 171 21.62 17.33 -9.82
C CYS A 171 20.80 18.59 -10.07
N ASP A 172 20.74 19.47 -9.06
CA ASP A 172 20.15 20.79 -9.20
C ASP A 172 20.92 21.66 -10.21
N MET A 173 20.36 22.81 -10.59
CA MET A 173 20.97 23.69 -11.59
C MET A 173 22.39 24.17 -11.22
N LYS A 174 22.76 24.15 -9.95
CA LYS A 174 24.09 24.54 -9.49
C LYS A 174 25.07 23.37 -9.42
N GLY A 175 24.60 22.13 -9.55
CA GLY A 175 25.41 20.93 -9.37
C GLY A 175 25.86 20.74 -7.92
N GLU A 176 25.08 21.21 -6.96
CA GLU A 176 25.38 21.13 -5.53
C GLU A 176 24.59 20.00 -4.86
N LEU A 177 23.33 19.80 -5.25
CA LEU A 177 22.40 18.88 -4.60
C LEU A 177 21.92 17.79 -5.56
N CYS A 178 21.79 16.57 -5.04
CA CYS A 178 21.05 15.50 -5.72
C CYS A 178 19.55 15.77 -5.65
N ILE A 179 18.87 15.64 -6.78
CA ILE A 179 17.43 15.90 -6.94
C ILE A 179 16.72 14.60 -7.28
N ALA A 180 15.69 14.30 -6.51
CA ALA A 180 14.78 13.18 -6.76
C ALA A 180 13.38 13.72 -7.06
N SER A 181 12.67 13.06 -7.95
CA SER A 181 11.28 13.39 -8.28
C SER A 181 10.55 12.16 -8.79
N ASP A 182 9.23 12.14 -8.62
CA ASP A 182 8.37 11.06 -9.11
C ASP A 182 7.03 11.64 -9.60
N ARG A 183 6.38 10.91 -10.52
CA ARG A 183 5.06 11.21 -11.07
C ARG A 183 4.23 9.94 -11.15
N PHE A 184 2.99 10.04 -10.69
CA PHE A 184 2.09 8.90 -10.58
C PHE A 184 0.96 8.94 -11.61
N LEU A 185 0.26 7.82 -11.73
CA LEU A 185 -0.83 7.60 -12.69
C LEU A 185 -1.99 8.60 -12.54
N ASP A 186 -2.27 9.05 -11.32
CA ASP A 186 -3.30 10.05 -11.02
C ASP A 186 -2.81 11.51 -11.25
N HIS A 187 -1.65 11.65 -11.91
CA HIS A 187 -0.95 12.92 -12.21
C HIS A 187 -0.44 13.68 -10.99
N SER A 188 -0.47 13.07 -9.82
CA SER A 188 0.25 13.59 -8.67
C SER A 188 1.76 13.48 -8.89
N SER A 189 2.52 14.32 -8.20
CA SER A 189 3.97 14.38 -8.35
C SER A 189 4.62 15.04 -7.14
N TRP A 190 5.91 14.78 -6.97
CA TRP A 190 6.73 15.48 -5.97
C TRP A 190 8.14 15.72 -6.48
N THR A 191 8.83 16.66 -5.84
CA THR A 191 10.25 16.97 -6.06
C THR A 191 10.93 17.15 -4.72
N ALA A 192 12.13 16.60 -4.59
CA ALA A 192 12.91 16.53 -3.36
C ALA A 192 14.40 16.71 -3.66
N TYR A 193 15.16 17.05 -2.63
CA TYR A 193 16.60 16.81 -2.62
C TYR A 193 16.92 15.59 -1.77
N GLU A 194 17.98 14.86 -2.13
CA GLU A 194 18.39 13.67 -1.39
C GLU A 194 19.10 14.06 -0.09
N VAL A 195 18.74 13.36 0.97
CA VAL A 195 19.33 13.50 2.30
C VAL A 195 19.58 12.13 2.89
N ARG A 196 20.55 12.04 3.78
CA ARG A 196 20.88 10.85 4.54
C ARG A 196 20.59 11.08 6.01
N ASP A 197 19.90 10.16 6.65
CA ASP A 197 19.71 10.16 8.11
C ASP A 197 19.59 8.72 8.65
N SER A 198 19.70 8.54 9.95
CA SER A 198 19.50 7.24 10.60
C SER A 198 18.01 6.88 10.61
N ALA A 199 17.66 5.66 10.21
CA ALA A 199 16.30 5.16 10.16
C ALA A 199 16.17 3.80 10.83
N PHE A 200 15.13 3.62 11.65
CA PHE A 200 14.78 2.34 12.27
C PHE A 200 13.37 1.90 11.85
N VAL A 201 13.25 0.60 11.57
CA VAL A 201 12.02 -0.08 11.21
C VAL A 201 11.93 -1.38 12.04
N GLY A 202 10.84 -1.57 12.75
CA GLY A 202 10.72 -2.64 13.75
C GLY A 202 9.63 -2.37 14.79
N GLY A 203 9.43 -1.09 15.13
CA GLY A 203 8.53 -0.69 16.21
C GLY A 203 8.99 -1.19 17.57
N ALA A 204 8.20 -0.92 18.61
CA ALA A 204 8.53 -1.32 19.96
C ALA A 204 8.57 -2.84 20.11
N ALA A 205 7.72 -3.54 19.37
CA ALA A 205 7.67 -5.00 19.34
C ALA A 205 8.99 -5.66 18.87
N ALA A 206 9.86 -4.95 18.14
CA ALA A 206 11.18 -5.48 17.77
C ALA A 206 12.23 -5.31 18.89
N LEU A 207 11.96 -4.45 19.88
CA LEU A 207 12.87 -4.11 20.98
C LEU A 207 12.52 -4.80 22.30
N GLY A 208 11.31 -5.36 22.39
CA GLY A 208 10.81 -6.12 23.53
C GLY A 208 9.40 -5.68 23.95
N ASP A 209 8.67 -6.59 24.59
CA ASP A 209 7.26 -6.41 24.93
C ASP A 209 7.00 -5.28 25.97
N ASP A 210 8.03 -4.85 26.70
CA ASP A 210 7.95 -3.79 27.71
C ASP A 210 8.18 -2.38 27.15
N ILE A 211 8.50 -2.24 25.86
CA ILE A 211 8.74 -0.95 25.23
C ILE A 211 7.43 -0.37 24.72
N ASP A 212 7.18 0.91 25.03
CA ASP A 212 6.04 1.65 24.50
C ASP A 212 6.41 2.25 23.13
N GLU A 213 5.56 2.05 22.12
CA GLU A 213 5.73 2.59 20.77
C GLU A 213 5.91 4.12 20.78
N ASP A 214 5.16 4.81 21.65
CA ASP A 214 5.21 6.26 21.77
C ASP A 214 6.54 6.76 22.38
N SER A 215 7.26 5.89 23.09
CA SER A 215 8.58 6.20 23.67
C SER A 215 9.72 6.20 22.64
N LEU A 216 9.47 5.64 21.45
CA LEU A 216 10.46 5.59 20.38
C LEU A 216 10.69 6.97 19.75
N ALA A 217 9.66 7.80 19.66
CA ALA A 217 9.81 9.18 19.23
C ALA A 217 10.57 9.97 20.30
N GLY A 218 11.59 10.72 19.90
CA GLY A 218 12.47 11.44 20.83
C GLY A 218 13.68 10.64 21.33
N SER A 219 13.75 9.34 21.02
CA SER A 219 14.84 8.44 21.46
C SER A 219 16.01 8.39 20.47
N ASP A 220 17.04 7.61 20.79
CA ASP A 220 18.19 7.29 19.93
C ASP A 220 18.02 5.97 19.15
N VAL A 221 16.79 5.40 19.10
CA VAL A 221 16.50 4.09 18.49
C VAL A 221 17.00 3.96 17.06
N ALA A 222 16.88 5.03 16.26
CA ALA A 222 17.31 5.07 14.87
C ALA A 222 18.83 4.88 14.72
N VAL A 223 19.61 5.37 15.68
CA VAL A 223 21.07 5.24 15.71
C VAL A 223 21.52 3.94 16.37
N GLU A 224 20.77 3.47 17.38
CA GLU A 224 21.15 2.25 18.12
C GLU A 224 20.86 0.95 17.36
N TYR A 225 19.71 0.90 16.65
CA TYR A 225 19.20 -0.32 15.99
C TYR A 225 18.88 -0.14 14.51
N GLY A 226 18.98 1.08 13.98
CA GLY A 226 18.66 1.41 12.60
C GLY A 226 19.84 1.32 11.65
N PHE A 227 19.68 1.96 10.49
CA PHE A 227 20.66 2.03 9.41
C PHE A 227 20.63 3.42 8.75
N PRO A 228 21.68 3.85 8.04
CA PRO A 228 21.64 5.09 7.26
C PRO A 228 20.73 4.90 6.03
N LEU A 229 19.65 5.66 5.99
CA LEU A 229 18.70 5.71 4.88
C LEU A 229 18.92 7.01 4.10
N VAL A 230 19.07 6.90 2.78
CA VAL A 230 18.96 8.03 1.86
C VAL A 230 17.51 8.15 1.40
N PHE A 231 16.92 9.33 1.55
CA PHE A 231 15.52 9.60 1.19
C PHE A 231 15.35 10.99 0.58
N GLY A 232 14.23 11.21 -0.09
CA GLY A 232 13.85 12.50 -0.66
C GLY A 232 13.20 13.42 0.38
N CYS A 233 13.90 14.50 0.71
CA CYS A 233 13.38 15.61 1.50
C CYS A 233 12.53 16.52 0.57
N GLN A 234 11.22 16.32 0.56
CA GLN A 234 10.35 16.96 -0.44
C GLN A 234 10.28 18.47 -0.23
N THR A 235 10.45 19.22 -1.32
CA THR A 235 10.31 20.68 -1.39
C THR A 235 9.01 21.11 -2.07
N LEU A 236 8.44 20.21 -2.86
CA LEU A 236 7.17 20.36 -3.57
C LEU A 236 6.48 18.99 -3.63
N ALA A 237 5.19 18.95 -3.31
CA ALA A 237 4.31 17.82 -3.58
C ALA A 237 2.96 18.35 -4.08
N ARG A 238 2.43 17.74 -5.15
CA ARG A 238 1.17 18.14 -5.81
C ARG A 238 0.22 16.97 -6.02
N GLY A 239 -1.03 17.30 -6.30
CA GLY A 239 -2.07 16.34 -6.60
C GLY A 239 -2.52 15.59 -5.34
N TRP A 240 -2.80 14.30 -5.51
CA TRP A 240 -3.34 13.49 -4.45
C TRP A 240 -2.36 13.30 -3.28
N PHE A 241 -1.12 12.86 -3.53
CA PHE A 241 -0.16 12.56 -2.45
C PHE A 241 0.00 13.74 -1.49
N ALA A 242 0.15 14.96 -2.01
CA ALA A 242 0.30 16.17 -1.20
C ALA A 242 -0.80 16.35 -0.12
N ASN A 243 -2.00 15.83 -0.38
CA ASN A 243 -3.14 16.05 0.51
C ASN A 243 -3.63 14.78 1.22
N ASN A 244 -3.04 13.61 0.97
CA ASN A 244 -3.69 12.35 1.31
C ASN A 244 -2.79 11.23 1.84
N VAL A 245 -1.48 11.31 1.65
CA VAL A 245 -0.60 10.48 2.47
C VAL A 245 -0.44 11.14 3.84
N VAL A 246 -0.21 10.30 4.86
CA VAL A 246 -0.07 10.76 6.24
C VAL A 246 1.18 11.63 6.37
N ASP A 247 2.35 11.02 6.19
CA ASP A 247 3.63 11.75 6.22
C ASP A 247 4.40 11.67 4.90
N GLY A 248 4.12 10.71 4.01
CA GLY A 248 4.81 10.55 2.73
C GLY A 248 4.73 9.13 2.18
N ILE A 249 5.76 8.73 1.41
CA ILE A 249 5.85 7.43 0.73
C ILE A 249 7.12 6.68 1.10
N LEU A 250 7.05 5.36 1.03
CA LEU A 250 8.13 4.40 1.25
C LEU A 250 8.27 3.55 -0.02
N GLY A 251 9.36 3.79 -0.76
CA GLY A 251 9.58 3.20 -2.08
C GLY A 251 10.09 1.76 -2.00
N PHE A 252 9.36 0.84 -2.63
CA PHE A 252 9.59 -0.61 -2.58
C PHE A 252 9.92 -1.21 -3.96
N SER A 253 10.23 -0.39 -4.96
CA SER A 253 10.64 -0.90 -6.29
C SER A 253 11.97 -1.67 -6.26
N SER A 254 12.38 -2.19 -7.41
CA SER A 254 13.67 -2.88 -7.56
C SER A 254 14.87 -1.93 -7.71
N ALA A 255 14.67 -0.60 -7.73
CA ALA A 255 15.74 0.39 -7.84
C ALA A 255 16.70 0.31 -6.65
N SER A 256 17.99 0.62 -6.86
CA SER A 256 18.98 0.67 -5.78
C SER A 256 18.66 1.69 -4.69
N SER A 257 17.93 2.75 -5.05
CA SER A 257 17.43 3.77 -4.12
C SER A 257 16.24 3.32 -3.28
N SER A 258 15.63 2.17 -3.57
CA SER A 258 14.45 1.70 -2.84
C SER A 258 14.81 1.32 -1.40
N PHE A 259 13.81 1.40 -0.51
CA PHE A 259 13.99 1.10 0.91
C PHE A 259 14.54 -0.31 1.15
N ILE A 260 14.03 -1.29 0.39
CA ILE A 260 14.43 -2.71 0.50
C ILE A 260 15.89 -2.92 0.11
N ASN A 261 16.33 -2.32 -0.99
CA ASN A 261 17.73 -2.44 -1.43
C ASN A 261 18.68 -1.73 -0.47
N GLN A 262 18.32 -0.54 0.02
CA GLN A 262 19.11 0.16 1.03
C GLN A 262 19.23 -0.63 2.35
N MET A 263 18.15 -1.30 2.79
CA MET A 263 18.22 -2.18 3.97
C MET A 263 19.16 -3.38 3.74
N TYR A 264 19.09 -4.01 2.56
CA TYR A 264 19.95 -5.13 2.21
C TYR A 264 21.42 -4.71 2.10
N ASP A 265 21.71 -3.59 1.44
CA ASP A 265 23.06 -3.07 1.26
C ASP A 265 23.71 -2.69 2.60
N ASN A 266 22.89 -2.24 3.57
CA ASN A 266 23.29 -2.01 4.95
C ASN A 266 23.28 -3.27 5.84
N GLN A 267 23.10 -4.46 5.26
CA GLN A 267 23.11 -5.76 5.95
C GLN A 267 22.00 -5.92 7.01
N MET A 268 20.93 -5.14 6.91
CA MET A 268 19.75 -5.26 7.77
C MET A 268 18.86 -6.42 7.35
N LEU A 269 18.92 -6.81 6.07
CA LEU A 269 18.21 -7.97 5.51
C LEU A 269 19.22 -9.00 5.01
N ARG A 270 18.92 -10.29 5.22
CA ARG A 270 19.71 -11.39 4.67
C ARG A 270 19.47 -11.63 3.18
N GLN A 271 18.25 -11.34 2.73
CA GLN A 271 17.80 -11.55 1.36
C GLN A 271 17.07 -10.31 0.86
N ARG A 272 17.19 -10.03 -0.45
CA ARG A 272 16.45 -8.93 -1.11
C ARG A 272 15.03 -9.37 -1.44
N LYS A 273 14.22 -9.57 -0.41
CA LYS A 273 12.84 -10.04 -0.53
C LYS A 273 11.94 -9.30 0.42
N PHE A 274 10.68 -9.17 0.04
CA PHE A 274 9.64 -8.73 0.95
C PHE A 274 8.30 -9.29 0.51
N ALA A 275 7.35 -9.38 1.44
CA ALA A 275 5.99 -9.79 1.14
C ALA A 275 4.97 -8.82 1.70
N LEU A 276 3.88 -8.62 0.96
CA LEU A 276 2.75 -7.78 1.32
C LEU A 276 1.51 -8.66 1.42
N CYS A 277 0.81 -8.59 2.55
CA CYS A 277 -0.44 -9.29 2.78
C CYS A 277 -1.48 -8.29 3.28
N PHE A 278 -2.47 -7.96 2.47
CA PHE A 278 -3.54 -7.03 2.83
C PHE A 278 -4.78 -7.82 3.27
N ALA A 279 -5.30 -7.52 4.46
CA ALA A 279 -6.45 -8.26 4.97
C ALA A 279 -7.74 -7.85 4.25
N HIS A 280 -8.73 -8.74 4.29
CA HIS A 280 -10.05 -8.41 3.79
C HIS A 280 -10.75 -7.40 4.71
N LEU A 281 -11.19 -6.25 4.20
CA LEU A 281 -12.03 -5.31 4.93
C LEU A 281 -13.48 -5.80 4.88
N HIS A 282 -13.98 -6.41 5.96
CA HIS A 282 -15.40 -6.79 5.99
C HIS A 282 -16.31 -5.57 6.15
N GLU A 283 -17.50 -5.59 5.53
CA GLU A 283 -18.54 -4.52 5.62
C GLU A 283 -18.85 -4.06 7.05
N GLU A 284 -18.64 -4.91 8.05
CA GLU A 284 -18.86 -4.61 9.48
C GLU A 284 -17.68 -3.86 10.13
N GLU A 285 -16.46 -4.06 9.61
CA GLU A 285 -15.24 -3.38 10.05
C GLU A 285 -15.07 -2.01 9.37
N GLU A 286 -15.52 -1.86 8.12
CA GLU A 286 -15.59 -0.54 7.43
C GLU A 286 -16.50 0.46 8.14
N GLY A 287 -17.48 -0.04 8.90
CA GLY A 287 -18.43 0.79 9.63
C GLY A 287 -17.88 1.50 10.86
N HIS A 288 -16.67 1.15 11.32
CA HIS A 288 -16.06 1.59 12.58
C HIS A 288 -14.66 2.20 12.44
N MET A 289 -14.10 2.25 11.23
CA MET A 289 -12.78 2.82 11.02
C MET A 289 -12.87 4.34 10.83
N ASP A 290 -13.00 5.08 11.92
CA ASP A 290 -12.74 6.53 11.94
C ASP A 290 -11.22 6.82 12.10
N GLU A 291 -10.39 5.78 12.25
CA GLU A 291 -8.94 5.84 12.48
C GLU A 291 -8.16 4.81 11.64
N ILE A 292 -6.88 5.08 11.42
CA ILE A 292 -5.94 4.19 10.73
C ILE A 292 -5.72 2.92 11.59
N GLY A 293 -6.27 1.79 11.14
CA GLY A 293 -6.21 0.49 11.83
C GLY A 293 -5.21 -0.48 11.20
N ALA A 294 -4.70 -1.44 11.99
CA ALA A 294 -3.86 -2.52 11.45
C ALA A 294 -4.71 -3.44 10.56
N ASN A 295 -4.41 -3.49 9.27
CA ASN A 295 -5.12 -4.27 8.26
C ASN A 295 -4.11 -4.88 7.28
N GLY A 296 -3.48 -5.96 7.73
CA GLY A 296 -2.46 -6.64 6.96
C GLY A 296 -1.08 -6.56 7.59
N VAL A 297 -0.10 -7.09 6.86
CA VAL A 297 1.29 -7.18 7.29
C VAL A 297 2.24 -7.00 6.11
N VAL A 298 3.41 -6.43 6.41
CA VAL A 298 4.58 -6.44 5.53
C VAL A 298 5.63 -7.33 6.17
N THR A 299 6.24 -8.22 5.39
CA THR A 299 7.38 -9.02 5.82
C THR A 299 8.61 -8.60 5.04
N LEU A 300 9.69 -8.25 5.71
CA LEU A 300 10.96 -7.83 5.13
C LEU A 300 11.99 -8.96 5.25
N GLY A 301 12.76 -9.22 4.21
CA GLY A 301 13.74 -10.32 4.14
C GLY A 301 13.15 -11.67 3.69
N GLY A 302 11.83 -11.76 3.46
CA GLY A 302 11.15 -13.00 3.08
C GLY A 302 9.63 -12.88 3.13
N TYR A 303 8.98 -13.97 3.49
CA TYR A 303 7.54 -14.05 3.73
C TYR A 303 7.26 -14.96 4.92
N ASP A 304 6.11 -14.76 5.59
CA ASP A 304 5.67 -15.63 6.68
C ASP A 304 4.71 -16.71 6.15
N PRO A 305 5.13 -17.98 6.02
CA PRO A 305 4.28 -19.05 5.50
C PRO A 305 3.11 -19.41 6.43
N ARG A 306 3.09 -18.90 7.68
CA ARG A 306 1.95 -19.10 8.60
C ARG A 306 0.70 -18.33 8.16
N LEU A 307 0.86 -17.36 7.26
CA LEU A 307 -0.24 -16.59 6.68
C LEU A 307 -0.93 -17.37 5.54
N ASP A 308 -0.22 -18.32 4.93
CA ASP A 308 -0.60 -18.94 3.66
C ASP A 308 -1.59 -20.10 3.86
N GLN A 309 -2.66 -20.10 3.06
CA GLN A 309 -3.62 -21.19 2.93
C GLN A 309 -3.31 -22.11 1.74
N THR A 310 -2.68 -21.56 0.71
CA THR A 310 -2.16 -22.32 -0.44
C THR A 310 -0.64 -22.25 -0.44
N PRO A 311 0.07 -23.22 -1.06
CA PRO A 311 1.50 -23.07 -1.28
C PRO A 311 1.84 -21.78 -2.05
N MET A 312 3.00 -21.20 -1.76
CA MET A 312 3.53 -20.08 -2.54
C MET A 312 3.89 -20.55 -3.96
N SER A 313 3.26 -19.97 -4.97
CA SER A 313 3.54 -20.25 -6.39
C SER A 313 4.12 -19.00 -7.07
N TYR A 314 5.12 -19.18 -7.92
CA TYR A 314 5.95 -18.09 -8.42
C TYR A 314 5.71 -17.79 -9.90
N ALA A 315 5.35 -16.54 -10.20
CA ALA A 315 5.30 -15.98 -11.55
C ALA A 315 6.63 -15.31 -11.90
N GLN A 316 7.01 -15.36 -13.17
CA GLN A 316 8.21 -14.68 -13.66
C GLN A 316 8.00 -13.17 -13.65
N SER A 317 8.99 -12.39 -13.18
CA SER A 317 9.01 -10.95 -13.43
C SER A 317 9.47 -10.69 -14.87
N VAL A 318 8.73 -9.89 -15.65
CA VAL A 318 8.95 -9.69 -17.10
C VAL A 318 9.24 -8.23 -17.49
N GLY A 319 9.82 -7.43 -16.58
CA GLY A 319 10.14 -6.02 -16.84
C GLY A 319 11.20 -5.81 -17.93
N THR A 320 11.13 -4.66 -18.61
CA THR A 320 12.11 -4.21 -19.61
C THR A 320 13.30 -3.54 -18.92
N ARG A 321 14.42 -3.36 -19.65
CA ARG A 321 15.62 -2.71 -19.10
C ARG A 321 15.28 -1.26 -18.69
N GLY A 322 15.44 -0.95 -17.41
CA GLY A 322 15.16 0.38 -16.84
C GLY A 322 13.81 0.46 -16.11
N ASP A 323 12.93 -0.53 -16.27
CA ASP A 323 11.72 -0.63 -15.46
C ASP A 323 12.08 -1.23 -14.09
N THR A 324 11.78 -0.46 -13.04
CA THR A 324 12.03 -0.84 -11.65
C THR A 324 10.79 -1.46 -11.00
N GLY A 325 9.64 -1.43 -11.70
CA GLY A 325 8.40 -2.05 -11.28
C GLY A 325 8.43 -3.58 -11.37
N TYR A 326 7.39 -4.19 -10.81
CA TYR A 326 7.23 -5.64 -10.79
C TYR A 326 6.13 -6.04 -11.76
N ASN A 327 6.48 -6.70 -12.86
CA ASN A 327 5.52 -7.02 -13.92
C ASN A 327 5.40 -8.52 -14.13
N VAL A 328 4.19 -9.00 -14.38
CA VAL A 328 3.90 -10.42 -14.65
C VAL A 328 3.23 -10.58 -16.00
N PHE A 329 3.57 -11.65 -16.71
CA PHE A 329 2.94 -11.97 -17.98
C PHE A 329 1.60 -12.69 -17.76
N ILE A 330 0.50 -12.15 -18.30
CA ILE A 330 -0.82 -12.75 -18.18
C ILE A 330 -1.09 -13.68 -19.37
N ASN A 331 -1.12 -14.99 -19.12
CA ASN A 331 -1.45 -16.03 -20.11
C ASN A 331 -2.96 -16.23 -20.29
N GLY A 332 -3.75 -15.98 -19.25
CA GLY A 332 -5.20 -16.20 -19.30
C GLY A 332 -5.98 -15.39 -18.27
N ILE A 333 -7.21 -15.04 -18.63
CA ILE A 333 -8.18 -14.41 -17.74
C ILE A 333 -9.49 -15.17 -17.87
N TYR A 334 -10.07 -15.58 -16.73
CA TYR A 334 -11.29 -16.38 -16.67
C TYR A 334 -12.29 -15.76 -15.70
N ILE A 335 -13.57 -15.81 -16.05
CA ILE A 335 -14.66 -15.38 -15.17
C ILE A 335 -15.43 -16.63 -14.73
N ARG A 336 -15.34 -16.98 -13.44
CA ARG A 336 -16.02 -18.12 -12.84
C ARG A 336 -17.40 -17.71 -12.33
N GLU A 337 -18.44 -18.40 -12.79
CA GLU A 337 -19.81 -18.12 -12.34
C GLU A 337 -20.06 -18.60 -10.90
N GLY A 338 -20.98 -17.95 -10.18
CA GLY A 338 -21.50 -18.42 -8.89
C GLY A 338 -20.61 -18.17 -7.67
N GLY A 339 -19.61 -17.30 -7.78
CA GLY A 339 -18.76 -16.82 -6.68
C GLY A 339 -17.66 -17.77 -6.22
N GLY A 340 -17.27 -17.62 -4.96
CA GLY A 340 -16.13 -18.31 -4.34
C GLY A 340 -14.95 -17.37 -4.09
N GLU A 341 -14.28 -17.58 -2.96
CA GLU A 341 -13.21 -16.72 -2.46
C GLU A 341 -11.80 -17.21 -2.83
N SER A 342 -11.70 -18.34 -3.53
CA SER A 342 -10.42 -19.03 -3.79
C SER A 342 -10.29 -19.45 -5.26
N VAL A 343 -9.08 -19.76 -5.72
CA VAL A 343 -8.81 -20.46 -6.98
C VAL A 343 -9.56 -21.79 -7.04
N VAL A 344 -9.77 -22.44 -5.89
CA VAL A 344 -10.57 -23.66 -5.78
C VAL A 344 -12.05 -23.31 -5.89
N PRO A 345 -12.81 -23.93 -6.80
CA PRO A 345 -14.24 -23.68 -6.91
C PRO A 345 -15.00 -24.26 -5.70
N ASN A 346 -16.01 -23.54 -5.22
CA ASN A 346 -16.96 -24.01 -4.21
C ASN A 346 -17.75 -25.24 -4.68
N SER A 347 -17.96 -25.36 -5.99
CA SER A 347 -18.64 -26.50 -6.61
C SER A 347 -18.06 -26.80 -7.99
N MET A 348 -17.91 -28.08 -8.30
CA MET A 348 -17.50 -28.56 -9.63
C MET A 348 -18.46 -28.17 -10.77
N SER A 349 -19.66 -27.70 -10.44
CA SER A 349 -20.62 -27.18 -11.42
C SER A 349 -20.29 -25.77 -11.92
N GLN A 350 -19.43 -25.03 -11.22
CA GLN A 350 -19.08 -23.66 -11.57
C GLN A 350 -18.27 -23.63 -12.86
N LYS A 351 -18.81 -22.99 -13.88
CA LYS A 351 -18.14 -22.86 -15.18
C LYS A 351 -17.19 -21.69 -15.21
N LEU A 352 -16.11 -21.86 -15.96
CA LEU A 352 -15.16 -20.81 -16.32
C LEU A 352 -15.48 -20.27 -17.70
N HIS A 353 -15.53 -18.94 -17.82
CA HIS A 353 -15.69 -18.23 -19.07
C HIS A 353 -14.39 -17.49 -19.39
N ALA A 354 -13.61 -18.01 -20.35
CA ALA A 354 -12.38 -17.37 -20.77
C ALA A 354 -12.65 -16.02 -21.47
N VAL A 355 -11.89 -15.00 -21.08
CA VAL A 355 -11.72 -13.75 -21.83
C VAL A 355 -10.75 -14.04 -22.96
N ARG A 356 -11.16 -13.77 -24.21
CA ARG A 356 -10.37 -14.10 -25.40
C ARG A 356 -9.49 -12.93 -25.80
N PHE A 357 -8.17 -13.13 -25.76
CA PHE A 357 -7.14 -12.19 -26.21
C PHE A 357 -5.90 -12.96 -26.69
N ASN A 358 -5.01 -12.28 -27.41
CA ASN A 358 -3.68 -12.80 -27.72
C ASN A 358 -2.73 -12.38 -26.59
N ALA A 359 -2.15 -13.34 -25.87
CA ALA A 359 -1.33 -13.05 -24.70
C ALA A 359 -0.04 -12.30 -25.05
N GLU A 360 0.63 -12.64 -26.15
CA GLU A 360 1.84 -11.91 -26.59
C GLU A 360 1.51 -10.44 -26.90
N GLU A 361 0.45 -10.19 -27.68
CA GLU A 361 0.02 -8.84 -28.02
C GLU A 361 -0.38 -8.03 -26.78
N TYR A 362 -1.18 -8.64 -25.90
CA TYR A 362 -1.70 -8.02 -24.68
C TYR A 362 -0.60 -7.59 -23.70
N ASN A 363 0.47 -8.38 -23.60
CA ASN A 363 1.59 -8.08 -22.71
C ASN A 363 2.70 -7.25 -23.39
N SER A 364 2.68 -7.09 -24.72
CA SER A 364 3.73 -6.37 -25.50
C SER A 364 3.57 -4.84 -25.57
N GLN A 365 2.42 -4.31 -25.18
CA GLN A 365 2.09 -2.89 -25.36
C GLN A 365 1.59 -2.26 -24.05
N GLN A 366 2.50 -1.77 -23.23
CA GLN A 366 2.12 -0.78 -22.23
C GLN A 366 2.99 0.45 -22.43
N SER A 367 2.37 1.51 -22.97
CA SER A 367 2.93 2.86 -22.85
C SER A 367 2.96 3.19 -21.37
N ASP A 368 4.07 3.73 -20.86
CA ASP A 368 4.00 4.52 -19.66
C ASP A 368 2.96 5.63 -19.89
N GLN A 369 2.00 5.77 -18.99
CA GLN A 369 1.07 6.91 -19.06
C GLN A 369 1.71 8.20 -18.49
N ASN A 370 3.01 8.16 -18.18
CA ASN A 370 3.77 9.27 -17.60
C ASN A 370 4.39 10.20 -18.66
N GLY A 371 4.46 9.76 -19.92
CA GLY A 371 5.04 10.50 -21.04
C GLY A 371 6.58 10.50 -21.06
N ASP A 372 7.22 9.58 -20.34
CA ASP A 372 8.66 9.34 -20.29
C ASP A 372 9.17 8.35 -21.35
N GLY A 373 8.27 7.64 -22.03
CA GLY A 373 8.61 6.77 -23.15
C GLY A 373 9.13 5.38 -22.76
N ILE A 374 8.95 4.97 -21.50
CA ILE A 374 9.31 3.63 -21.02
C ILE A 374 8.17 2.65 -21.33
N PHE A 375 8.42 1.69 -22.21
CA PHE A 375 7.49 0.60 -22.48
C PHE A 375 7.60 -0.47 -21.39
N THR A 376 6.51 -0.72 -20.65
CA THR A 376 6.47 -1.84 -19.69
C THR A 376 5.90 -3.09 -20.36
N GLU A 377 6.60 -4.22 -20.23
CA GLU A 377 6.12 -5.52 -20.67
C GLU A 377 5.36 -6.21 -19.53
N GLY A 378 4.24 -6.85 -19.84
CA GLY A 378 3.41 -7.54 -18.84
C GLY A 378 2.59 -6.59 -17.95
N ALA A 379 1.81 -7.16 -17.04
CA ALA A 379 0.96 -6.42 -16.11
C ALA A 379 1.71 -6.06 -14.81
N THR A 380 1.69 -4.79 -14.41
CA THR A 380 2.34 -4.34 -13.18
C THR A 380 1.59 -4.79 -11.93
N VAL A 381 2.29 -5.30 -10.93
CA VAL A 381 1.77 -5.62 -9.59
C VAL A 381 2.09 -4.45 -8.66
N ASP A 382 1.08 -3.65 -8.32
CA ASP A 382 1.29 -2.35 -7.68
C ASP A 382 0.44 -2.14 -6.42
N SER A 383 1.08 -1.96 -5.27
CA SER A 383 0.40 -1.62 -4.01
C SER A 383 -0.10 -0.17 -3.95
N GLY A 384 0.44 0.71 -4.79
CA GLY A 384 0.05 2.12 -4.88
C GLY A 384 -1.26 2.36 -5.63
N THR A 385 -1.66 1.41 -6.48
CA THR A 385 -2.90 1.47 -7.26
C THR A 385 -3.98 0.65 -6.56
N PRO A 386 -5.13 1.21 -6.16
CA PRO A 386 -6.16 0.43 -5.48
C PRO A 386 -6.95 -0.51 -6.40
N TYR A 387 -6.99 -0.20 -7.70
CA TYR A 387 -7.87 -0.82 -8.68
C TYR A 387 -7.22 -1.99 -9.42
N LEU A 388 -8.06 -2.89 -9.95
CA LEU A 388 -7.69 -3.76 -11.05
C LEU A 388 -7.92 -3.01 -12.36
N LEU A 389 -6.83 -2.56 -12.96
CA LEU A 389 -6.84 -1.87 -14.24
C LEU A 389 -6.51 -2.88 -15.33
N PHE A 390 -7.44 -3.13 -16.24
CA PHE A 390 -7.17 -3.88 -17.45
C PHE A 390 -6.94 -2.94 -18.63
N ASP A 391 -6.10 -3.39 -19.56
CA ASP A 391 -5.91 -2.71 -20.83
C ASP A 391 -7.22 -2.73 -21.64
N LYS A 392 -7.54 -1.59 -22.27
CA LYS A 392 -8.78 -1.38 -23.02
C LYS A 392 -9.00 -2.37 -24.15
N THR A 393 -7.95 -2.99 -24.69
CA THR A 393 -8.05 -3.97 -25.79
C THR A 393 -8.92 -5.19 -25.44
N ILE A 394 -9.04 -5.55 -24.16
CA ILE A 394 -9.84 -6.71 -23.75
C ILE A 394 -11.28 -6.38 -23.36
N GLU A 395 -11.69 -5.11 -23.35
CA GLU A 395 -13.00 -4.69 -22.84
C GLU A 395 -14.15 -5.50 -23.46
N ALA A 396 -14.18 -5.61 -24.79
CA ALA A 396 -15.24 -6.34 -25.49
C ALA A 396 -15.26 -7.84 -25.14
N ALA A 397 -14.09 -8.45 -25.01
CA ALA A 397 -13.95 -9.85 -24.65
C ALA A 397 -14.35 -10.10 -23.20
N PHE A 398 -13.95 -9.21 -22.29
CA PHE A 398 -14.30 -9.25 -20.88
C PHE A 398 -15.81 -9.14 -20.68
N GLN A 399 -16.43 -8.12 -21.30
CA GLN A 399 -17.88 -7.92 -21.27
C GLN A 399 -18.66 -9.15 -21.77
N ASN A 400 -18.14 -9.84 -22.79
CA ASN A 400 -18.75 -11.07 -23.30
C ASN A 400 -18.62 -12.25 -22.34
N ALA A 401 -17.46 -12.45 -21.71
CA ALA A 401 -17.27 -13.49 -20.70
C ALA A 401 -18.12 -13.20 -19.44
N TRP A 402 -18.17 -11.94 -19.02
CA TRP A 402 -18.96 -11.48 -17.87
C TRP A 402 -20.45 -11.74 -18.06
N ARG A 403 -21.00 -11.36 -19.23
CA ARG A 403 -22.40 -11.64 -19.57
C ARG A 403 -22.74 -13.12 -19.50
N LYS A 404 -21.83 -14.00 -19.91
CA LYS A 404 -22.05 -15.46 -19.81
C LYS A 404 -22.13 -15.91 -18.35
N ALA A 405 -21.18 -15.46 -17.52
CA ALA A 405 -21.13 -15.78 -16.10
C ALA A 405 -22.34 -15.25 -15.31
N MET A 406 -22.88 -14.10 -15.75
CA MET A 406 -23.98 -13.40 -15.07
C MET A 406 -25.35 -13.62 -15.72
N GLY A 407 -25.51 -14.68 -16.50
CA GLY A 407 -26.81 -15.05 -17.09
C GLY A 407 -27.40 -14.01 -18.04
N GLY A 408 -26.55 -13.25 -18.72
CA GLY A 408 -26.91 -12.19 -19.67
C GLY A 408 -26.72 -10.77 -19.14
N THR A 409 -26.47 -10.59 -17.83
CA THR A 409 -26.30 -9.25 -17.23
C THR A 409 -24.95 -8.64 -17.62
N PRO A 410 -24.89 -7.42 -18.17
CA PRO A 410 -23.63 -6.77 -18.51
C PRO A 410 -22.85 -6.33 -17.27
N PHE A 411 -21.54 -6.12 -17.42
CA PHE A 411 -20.72 -5.50 -16.39
C PHE A 411 -21.12 -4.01 -16.25
N SER A 412 -21.06 -3.49 -15.03
CA SER A 412 -21.50 -2.12 -14.72
C SER A 412 -20.47 -1.40 -13.87
N TYR A 413 -20.09 -0.21 -14.34
CA TYR A 413 -19.33 0.79 -13.60
C TYR A 413 -20.20 1.62 -12.63
N GLY A 414 -21.53 1.52 -12.74
CA GLY A 414 -22.48 2.26 -11.93
C GLY A 414 -22.67 1.71 -10.51
N LYS A 415 -23.50 2.40 -9.72
CA LYS A 415 -23.90 1.95 -8.37
C LYS A 415 -24.67 0.63 -8.44
N LEU A 416 -24.22 -0.36 -7.67
CA LEU A 416 -24.83 -1.69 -7.58
C LEU A 416 -25.52 -1.84 -6.22
N TYR A 417 -26.85 -1.92 -6.21
CA TYR A 417 -27.62 -2.14 -4.98
C TYR A 417 -27.77 -3.64 -4.73
N LEU A 418 -26.75 -4.23 -4.10
CA LEU A 418 -26.67 -5.66 -3.80
C LEU A 418 -26.79 -5.93 -2.31
N THR A 419 -27.19 -7.15 -1.96
CA THR A 419 -27.07 -7.70 -0.61
C THR A 419 -25.77 -8.50 -0.48
N LYS A 420 -25.28 -8.71 0.74
CA LYS A 420 -24.13 -9.61 1.03
C LYS A 420 -24.24 -10.97 0.32
N GLN A 421 -25.43 -11.56 0.35
CA GLN A 421 -25.68 -12.87 -0.31
C GLN A 421 -25.63 -12.80 -1.84
N GLN A 422 -25.93 -11.64 -2.43
CA GLN A 422 -25.78 -11.43 -3.87
C GLN A 422 -24.30 -11.18 -4.22
N VAL A 423 -23.56 -10.41 -3.41
CA VAL A 423 -22.11 -10.23 -3.56
C VAL A 423 -21.38 -11.58 -3.54
N ALA A 424 -21.71 -12.45 -2.59
CA ALA A 424 -21.13 -13.79 -2.50
C ALA A 424 -21.41 -14.71 -3.72
N LYS A 425 -22.37 -14.33 -4.58
CA LYS A 425 -22.70 -15.04 -5.83
C LYS A 425 -22.16 -14.34 -7.08
N MET A 426 -21.60 -13.15 -6.95
CA MET A 426 -20.94 -12.44 -8.05
C MET A 426 -19.71 -13.23 -8.50
N PRO A 427 -19.27 -13.11 -9.76
CA PRO A 427 -18.24 -13.98 -10.31
C PRO A 427 -16.89 -13.88 -9.60
N THR A 428 -16.07 -14.92 -9.65
CA THR A 428 -14.65 -14.82 -9.30
C THR A 428 -13.85 -14.64 -10.59
N ILE A 429 -12.95 -13.66 -10.66
CA ILE A 429 -12.01 -13.53 -11.77
C ILE A 429 -10.78 -14.38 -11.43
N LEU A 430 -10.31 -15.20 -12.37
CA LEU A 430 -9.05 -15.93 -12.23
C LEU A 430 -8.04 -15.39 -13.23
N LEU A 431 -6.86 -15.03 -12.74
CA LEU A 431 -5.71 -14.63 -13.55
C LEU A 431 -4.75 -15.82 -13.62
N GLN A 432 -4.31 -16.17 -14.82
CA GLN A 432 -3.27 -17.17 -15.07
C GLN A 432 -1.99 -16.42 -15.46
N LEU A 433 -1.00 -16.46 -14.58
CA LEU A 433 0.27 -15.76 -14.72
C LEU A 433 1.36 -16.74 -15.12
N GLN A 434 2.24 -16.33 -16.04
CA GLN A 434 3.36 -17.15 -16.50
C GLN A 434 4.24 -17.57 -15.33
N SER A 435 4.48 -18.88 -15.19
CA SER A 435 5.35 -19.43 -14.15
C SER A 435 6.78 -18.90 -14.25
N SER A 436 7.47 -18.77 -13.12
CA SER A 436 8.90 -18.45 -13.08
C SER A 436 9.74 -19.53 -13.78
N ASP A 437 10.82 -19.12 -14.44
CA ASP A 437 11.81 -20.03 -15.03
C ASP A 437 12.52 -20.90 -13.97
N THR A 438 12.43 -20.50 -12.70
CA THR A 438 12.97 -21.21 -11.53
C THR A 438 11.96 -22.12 -10.83
N VAL A 439 10.78 -22.36 -11.44
CA VAL A 439 9.75 -23.21 -10.85
C VAL A 439 10.27 -24.62 -10.54
N ASP A 440 9.91 -25.15 -9.37
CA ASP A 440 10.28 -26.51 -8.98
C ASP A 440 9.46 -27.54 -9.79
N GLN A 441 10.08 -28.07 -10.83
CA GLN A 441 9.49 -29.07 -11.71
C GLN A 441 9.25 -30.42 -11.04
N SER A 442 9.75 -30.64 -9.81
CA SER A 442 9.43 -31.84 -9.04
C SER A 442 7.99 -31.82 -8.49
N MET A 443 7.38 -30.65 -8.37
CA MET A 443 5.99 -30.51 -7.96
C MET A 443 5.05 -31.02 -9.05
N ASN A 444 3.96 -31.67 -8.64
CA ASN A 444 2.86 -32.00 -9.53
C ASN A 444 1.88 -30.81 -9.58
N PRO A 445 1.81 -30.06 -10.70
CA PRO A 445 0.96 -28.88 -10.80
C PRO A 445 -0.53 -29.18 -10.65
N LYS A 446 -0.96 -30.43 -10.83
CA LYS A 446 -2.36 -30.84 -10.63
C LYS A 446 -2.75 -30.98 -9.15
N SER A 447 -1.75 -31.09 -8.27
CA SER A 447 -1.98 -31.21 -6.82
C SER A 447 -1.79 -29.91 -6.06
N VAL A 448 -1.28 -28.86 -6.71
CA VAL A 448 -1.10 -27.53 -6.14
C VAL A 448 -2.27 -26.66 -6.60
N SER A 449 -3.09 -26.19 -5.67
CA SER A 449 -4.39 -25.56 -5.97
C SER A 449 -4.27 -24.26 -6.77
N ASN A 450 -3.21 -23.49 -6.55
CA ASN A 450 -2.92 -22.23 -7.23
C ASN A 450 -1.96 -22.38 -8.43
N MET A 451 -1.90 -23.57 -9.03
CA MET A 451 -1.26 -23.81 -10.33
C MET A 451 -2.29 -24.19 -11.39
N ALA A 452 -2.04 -23.86 -12.66
CA ALA A 452 -2.98 -24.09 -13.75
C ALA A 452 -3.35 -25.57 -13.93
N GLY A 453 -2.39 -26.48 -13.82
CA GLY A 453 -2.63 -27.92 -13.82
C GLY A 453 -3.49 -28.41 -14.99
N ASP A 454 -4.71 -28.86 -14.71
CA ASP A 454 -5.65 -29.36 -15.73
C ASP A 454 -6.38 -28.23 -16.49
N LEU A 455 -6.37 -26.99 -15.98
CA LEU A 455 -6.96 -25.82 -16.65
C LEU A 455 -6.24 -25.52 -17.97
N ASP A 456 -4.91 -25.61 -17.95
CA ASP A 456 -4.06 -25.39 -19.12
C ASP A 456 -2.90 -26.40 -19.12
N GLN A 457 -3.01 -27.41 -19.98
CA GLN A 457 -1.98 -28.44 -20.12
C GLN A 457 -0.73 -27.96 -20.87
N SER A 458 -0.81 -26.82 -21.58
CA SER A 458 0.35 -26.25 -22.28
C SER A 458 1.26 -25.47 -21.33
N SER A 459 0.68 -24.87 -20.29
CA SER A 459 1.40 -24.13 -19.25
C SER A 459 0.92 -24.55 -17.85
N PRO A 460 1.14 -25.82 -17.44
CA PRO A 460 0.51 -26.36 -16.23
C PRO A 460 1.07 -25.76 -14.93
N TYR A 461 2.27 -25.19 -14.97
CA TYR A 461 2.93 -24.58 -13.81
C TYR A 461 2.55 -23.10 -13.60
N ASP A 462 1.78 -22.51 -14.51
CA ASP A 462 1.34 -21.12 -14.40
C ASP A 462 0.60 -20.90 -13.08
N VAL A 463 0.82 -19.73 -12.50
CA VAL A 463 0.21 -19.34 -11.22
C VAL A 463 -1.23 -18.92 -11.46
N LEU A 464 -2.16 -19.43 -10.65
CA LEU A 464 -3.53 -18.95 -10.61
C LEU A 464 -3.71 -17.99 -9.44
N VAL A 465 -4.27 -16.81 -9.71
CA VAL A 465 -4.64 -15.81 -8.70
C VAL A 465 -6.14 -15.57 -8.79
N ALA A 466 -6.84 -15.64 -7.66
CA ALA A 466 -8.29 -15.42 -7.59
C ALA A 466 -8.61 -13.99 -7.16
N VAL A 467 -9.50 -13.32 -7.87
CA VAL A 467 -10.03 -12.01 -7.52
C VAL A 467 -11.55 -12.16 -7.34
N PRO A 468 -12.00 -12.56 -6.14
CA PRO A 468 -13.42 -12.67 -5.80
C PRO A 468 -14.11 -11.31 -5.74
N ALA A 469 -15.43 -11.33 -5.70
CA ALA A 469 -16.25 -10.12 -5.70
C ALA A 469 -16.02 -9.21 -4.49
N THR A 470 -15.66 -9.82 -3.37
CA THR A 470 -15.20 -9.19 -2.12
C THR A 470 -13.96 -8.31 -2.34
N HIS A 471 -13.10 -8.64 -3.30
CA HIS A 471 -11.91 -7.87 -3.62
C HIS A 471 -12.18 -6.73 -4.61
N TYR A 472 -13.07 -6.96 -5.59
CA TYR A 472 -13.33 -5.99 -6.66
C TYR A 472 -14.62 -5.20 -6.50
N LEU A 473 -15.41 -5.40 -5.44
CA LEU A 473 -16.60 -4.60 -5.11
C LEU A 473 -16.41 -3.87 -3.78
N GLN A 474 -16.30 -2.55 -3.85
CA GLN A 474 -16.24 -1.68 -2.69
C GLN A 474 -17.65 -1.32 -2.22
N TYR A 475 -17.92 -1.47 -0.91
CA TYR A 475 -19.17 -1.03 -0.30
C TYR A 475 -19.10 0.46 0.11
N TYR A 476 -20.16 1.20 -0.18
CA TYR A 476 -20.34 2.60 0.20
C TYR A 476 -21.50 2.73 1.19
N LYS A 477 -21.17 2.88 2.47
CA LYS A 477 -22.13 2.91 3.59
C LYS A 477 -23.20 4.00 3.48
N HIS A 478 -22.82 5.22 3.11
CA HIS A 478 -23.74 6.37 3.08
C HIS A 478 -24.85 6.23 2.02
N GLY A 479 -24.53 5.64 0.87
CA GLY A 479 -25.51 5.39 -0.18
C GLY A 479 -26.04 3.96 -0.24
N ASN A 480 -25.53 3.07 0.62
CA ASN A 480 -25.85 1.64 0.64
C ASN A 480 -25.78 0.99 -0.76
N PHE A 481 -24.64 1.12 -1.43
CA PHE A 481 -24.39 0.53 -2.75
C PHE A 481 -22.95 0.03 -2.85
N TYR A 482 -22.68 -0.84 -3.81
CA TYR A 482 -21.33 -1.23 -4.20
C TYR A 482 -20.90 -0.54 -5.49
N ARG A 483 -19.60 -0.35 -5.67
CA ARG A 483 -18.99 -0.02 -6.97
C ARG A 483 -17.86 -0.98 -7.27
N SER A 484 -17.62 -1.19 -8.56
CA SER A 484 -16.51 -2.02 -8.98
C SER A 484 -15.19 -1.25 -8.87
N LEU A 485 -14.17 -1.95 -8.41
CA LEU A 485 -12.76 -1.55 -8.46
C LEU A 485 -12.06 -2.05 -9.74
N ILE A 486 -12.81 -2.38 -10.79
CA ILE A 486 -12.29 -2.80 -12.09
C ILE A 486 -12.48 -1.68 -13.09
N SER A 487 -11.43 -1.36 -13.85
CA SER A 487 -11.49 -0.49 -15.02
C SER A 487 -11.04 -1.27 -16.26
N LEU A 488 -11.75 -1.12 -17.38
CA LEU A 488 -11.40 -1.69 -18.70
C LEU A 488 -11.03 -0.59 -19.71
N GLN A 489 -10.64 0.60 -19.25
CA GLN A 489 -10.42 1.77 -20.10
C GLN A 489 -8.97 2.27 -20.10
N ASN A 490 -8.07 1.52 -19.46
CA ASN A 490 -6.69 1.94 -19.23
C ASN A 490 -5.81 1.55 -20.42
N GLU A 491 -4.63 2.18 -20.50
CA GLU A 491 -3.56 1.69 -21.36
C GLU A 491 -2.58 0.95 -20.45
N GLY A 492 -2.38 -0.34 -20.75
CA GLY A 492 -1.70 -1.26 -19.86
C GLY A 492 -2.60 -1.83 -18.75
N THR A 493 -2.03 -2.79 -18.03
CA THR A 493 -2.71 -3.56 -16.99
C THR A 493 -1.99 -3.41 -15.67
N ILE A 494 -2.72 -3.07 -14.62
CA ILE A 494 -2.22 -2.97 -13.25
C ILE A 494 -3.05 -3.89 -12.35
N LEU A 495 -2.36 -4.83 -11.70
CA LEU A 495 -2.86 -5.67 -10.63
C LEU A 495 -2.68 -4.92 -9.31
N GLY A 496 -3.64 -4.08 -8.97
CA GLY A 496 -3.58 -3.21 -7.80
C GLY A 496 -3.82 -3.92 -6.46
N ALA A 497 -3.91 -3.13 -5.39
CA ALA A 497 -4.16 -3.59 -4.02
C ALA A 497 -5.44 -4.43 -3.88
N SER A 498 -6.48 -4.17 -4.69
CA SER A 498 -7.67 -5.05 -4.75
C SER A 498 -7.34 -6.48 -5.20
N VAL A 499 -6.39 -6.69 -6.11
CA VAL A 499 -5.94 -8.03 -6.49
C VAL A 499 -5.09 -8.65 -5.39
N MET A 500 -4.24 -7.85 -4.75
CA MET A 500 -3.33 -8.30 -3.68
C MET A 500 -4.05 -8.64 -2.37
N GLN A 501 -5.23 -8.07 -2.14
CA GLN A 501 -6.05 -8.37 -0.97
C GLN A 501 -6.31 -9.87 -0.85
N GLY A 502 -6.26 -10.38 0.39
CA GLY A 502 -6.45 -11.80 0.65
C GLY A 502 -5.35 -12.71 0.10
N HIS A 503 -4.20 -12.15 -0.31
CA HIS A 503 -3.04 -12.89 -0.76
C HIS A 503 -1.78 -12.45 0.00
N ASN A 504 -0.88 -13.39 0.25
CA ASN A 504 0.50 -13.10 0.59
C ASN A 504 1.29 -12.99 -0.71
N VAL A 505 1.68 -11.77 -1.06
CA VAL A 505 2.38 -11.45 -2.31
C VAL A 505 3.85 -11.21 -2.02
N LEU A 506 4.70 -12.16 -2.41
CA LEU A 506 6.15 -12.12 -2.20
C LEU A 506 6.85 -11.53 -3.42
N TYR A 507 7.69 -10.53 -3.22
CA TYR A 507 8.59 -9.96 -4.21
C TYR A 507 10.00 -10.51 -3.95
N ASP A 508 10.50 -11.36 -4.84
CA ASP A 508 11.79 -12.04 -4.71
C ASP A 508 12.77 -11.47 -5.75
N LEU A 509 13.49 -10.41 -5.37
CA LEU A 509 14.42 -9.67 -6.24
C LEU A 509 15.73 -10.44 -6.50
N GLU A 510 15.96 -11.56 -5.80
CA GLU A 510 17.14 -12.41 -6.06
C GLU A 510 16.95 -13.32 -7.27
N PHE A 511 15.69 -13.69 -7.55
CA PHE A 511 15.32 -14.61 -8.62
C PHE A 511 14.38 -13.96 -9.64
N ASP A 512 14.20 -12.64 -9.58
CA ASP A 512 13.33 -11.85 -10.45
C ASP A 512 11.95 -12.49 -10.62
N ARG A 513 11.27 -12.76 -9.51
CA ARG A 513 9.97 -13.45 -9.50
C ARG A 513 9.04 -12.94 -8.42
N ILE A 514 7.74 -13.15 -8.64
CA ILE A 514 6.68 -12.76 -7.70
C ILE A 514 5.92 -14.00 -7.26
N GLY A 515 5.88 -14.24 -5.95
CA GLY A 515 5.13 -15.32 -5.33
C GLY A 515 3.70 -14.89 -4.97
N PHE A 516 2.74 -15.78 -5.16
CA PHE A 516 1.36 -15.63 -4.72
C PHE A 516 0.91 -16.84 -3.91
N ALA A 517 0.33 -16.58 -2.74
CA ALA A 517 -0.40 -17.55 -1.93
C ALA A 517 -1.70 -16.92 -1.41
N GLU A 518 -2.78 -17.68 -1.31
CA GLU A 518 -4.01 -17.20 -0.66
C GLU A 518 -3.77 -17.04 0.84
N ALA A 519 -4.17 -15.91 1.41
CA ALA A 519 -4.00 -15.55 2.81
C ALA A 519 -5.13 -14.61 3.26
N PRO A 520 -6.36 -15.11 3.49
CA PRO A 520 -7.54 -14.26 3.66
C PRO A 520 -7.54 -13.44 4.95
N THR A 521 -6.79 -13.85 5.98
CA THR A 521 -6.77 -13.14 7.26
C THR A 521 -5.70 -12.06 7.33
N CYS A 522 -4.55 -12.24 6.66
CA CYS A 522 -3.36 -11.39 6.76
C CYS A 522 -3.07 -10.85 8.18
N LYS A 523 -3.32 -11.66 9.21
CA LYS A 523 -3.16 -11.31 10.61
C LYS A 523 -2.11 -12.22 11.22
N ILE A 524 -1.11 -11.63 11.87
CA ILE A 524 -0.17 -12.40 12.69
C ILE A 524 -0.96 -12.88 13.90
N LEU A 525 -1.23 -14.19 13.97
CA LEU A 525 -1.71 -14.79 15.21
C LEU A 525 -0.55 -14.72 16.21
N ARG A 526 -0.53 -13.68 17.06
CA ARG A 526 0.30 -13.70 18.26
C ARG A 526 -0.14 -14.93 19.05
N SER A 527 0.78 -15.84 19.32
CA SER A 527 0.54 -16.90 20.29
C SER A 527 0.53 -16.28 21.68
N SER A 528 -0.49 -15.48 22.00
CA SER A 528 -0.88 -15.34 23.39
C SER A 528 -1.49 -16.67 23.77
N PHE A 529 -0.74 -17.47 24.52
CA PHE A 529 -1.34 -18.26 25.59
C PHE A 529 -1.93 -17.28 26.63
N GLU A 530 -2.89 -16.47 26.21
CA GLU A 530 -3.93 -16.00 27.10
C GLU A 530 -5.01 -17.05 26.94
N ALA A 531 -5.13 -17.90 27.97
CA ALA A 531 -6.34 -18.67 28.13
C ALA A 531 -7.48 -17.66 28.15
N ASP A 532 -8.25 -17.58 27.07
CA ASP A 532 -9.63 -17.12 27.15
C ASP A 532 -10.33 -18.11 28.08
N ASP A 533 -10.37 -17.75 29.37
CA ASP A 533 -11.14 -18.46 30.40
C ASP A 533 -12.67 -18.35 30.14
N ASP A 534 -13.09 -17.74 29.02
CA ASP A 534 -14.48 -17.54 28.65
C ASP A 534 -14.98 -18.46 27.51
N LEU A 535 -14.18 -19.44 27.05
CA LEU A 535 -14.59 -20.40 26.02
C LEU A 535 -14.86 -21.82 26.54
N PHE A 536 -15.27 -21.95 27.81
CA PHE A 536 -15.83 -23.19 28.35
C PHE A 536 -17.04 -22.92 29.26
N ASP A 537 -18.06 -22.25 28.75
CA ASP A 537 -19.41 -22.42 29.28
C ASP A 537 -20.38 -22.76 28.13
N GLU A 538 -21.12 -23.84 28.36
CA GLU A 538 -22.17 -24.44 27.51
C GLU A 538 -21.74 -25.36 26.35
N VAL A 539 -21.13 -26.49 26.70
CA VAL A 539 -21.57 -27.79 26.16
C VAL A 539 -21.82 -28.73 27.33
N GLN A 540 -23.03 -28.72 27.89
CA GLN A 540 -23.48 -29.83 28.73
C GLN A 540 -23.63 -31.06 27.84
N MET A 541 -22.66 -31.96 27.91
CA MET A 541 -22.78 -33.33 27.43
C MET A 541 -23.89 -34.03 28.22
N THR A 542 -25.01 -34.30 27.56
CA THR A 542 -26.02 -35.21 28.07
C THR A 542 -25.55 -36.65 27.96
N ASP A 543 -25.65 -37.37 29.07
CA ASP A 543 -25.31 -38.77 29.28
C ASP A 543 -26.06 -39.69 28.29
N PRO A 544 -25.37 -40.54 27.49
CA PRO A 544 -26.01 -41.45 26.55
C PRO A 544 -26.45 -42.73 27.28
N ASN A 545 -27.45 -42.60 28.16
CA ASN A 545 -28.10 -43.77 28.78
C ASN A 545 -29.45 -43.43 29.40
N GLN A 546 -30.43 -42.94 28.63
CA GLN A 546 -31.84 -43.25 28.91
C GLN A 546 -32.67 -43.45 27.64
N VAL A 547 -33.41 -44.55 27.68
CA VAL A 547 -34.24 -45.14 26.64
C VAL A 547 -35.71 -44.82 26.96
N ALA A 548 -36.48 -44.60 25.88
CA ALA A 548 -37.92 -44.81 25.71
C ALA A 548 -38.95 -43.71 26.04
N SER A 549 -39.90 -43.62 25.09
CA SER A 549 -41.33 -43.24 25.17
C SER A 549 -41.66 -41.80 25.57
N GLU A 550 -42.73 -41.14 25.18
CA GLU A 550 -43.84 -41.24 24.22
C GLU A 550 -44.56 -39.86 24.35
N GLU A 551 -45.31 -39.46 23.32
CA GLU A 551 -46.53 -38.63 23.32
C GLU A 551 -46.65 -37.27 24.08
N GLU A 552 -47.00 -36.27 23.25
CA GLU A 552 -48.12 -35.30 23.33
C GLU A 552 -48.42 -34.41 24.56
N THR A 553 -48.94 -33.22 24.18
CA THR A 553 -49.95 -32.35 24.83
C THR A 553 -49.53 -31.09 25.61
N GLU A 554 -49.86 -29.95 24.97
CA GLU A 554 -50.73 -28.84 25.40
C GLU A 554 -50.56 -28.08 26.74
N SER A 555 -50.64 -26.75 26.58
CA SER A 555 -51.48 -25.76 27.30
C SER A 555 -50.95 -24.95 28.49
N TYR A 556 -50.91 -23.63 28.27
CA TYR A 556 -51.66 -22.54 28.94
C TYR A 556 -51.64 -22.38 30.48
N VAL A 557 -51.26 -21.18 30.97
CA VAL A 557 -52.02 -20.23 31.84
C VAL A 557 -51.06 -19.37 32.70
N ASP A 558 -51.36 -18.07 32.67
CA ASP A 558 -51.00 -16.90 33.49
C ASP A 558 -50.75 -17.05 35.01
N GLY A 559 -50.13 -15.99 35.59
CA GLY A 559 -50.62 -15.44 36.86
C GLY A 559 -49.62 -14.83 37.85
N GLU A 560 -49.48 -13.50 37.77
CA GLU A 560 -49.45 -12.51 38.87
C GLU A 560 -48.74 -12.75 40.24
N SER A 561 -47.80 -11.83 40.50
CA SER A 561 -47.59 -10.97 41.70
C SER A 561 -47.59 -11.56 43.13
N SER A 562 -46.55 -11.23 43.91
CA SER A 562 -46.69 -10.43 45.15
C SER A 562 -45.34 -10.26 45.88
N ASP A 563 -44.97 -9.00 46.12
CA ASP A 563 -44.02 -8.51 47.13
C ASP A 563 -44.65 -8.65 48.55
N PRO A 564 -43.91 -8.69 49.68
CA PRO A 564 -43.22 -7.48 50.18
C PRO A 564 -41.94 -7.65 51.02
N ALA A 565 -41.29 -6.49 51.17
CA ALA A 565 -40.02 -6.21 51.84
C ALA A 565 -40.00 -6.35 53.39
N GLU A 566 -38.80 -6.57 53.94
CA GLU A 566 -38.44 -6.13 55.29
C GLU A 566 -36.97 -5.65 55.36
N LYS A 567 -36.77 -4.49 56.01
CA LYS A 567 -35.52 -3.71 56.14
C LYS A 567 -34.84 -4.00 57.47
N VAL A 568 -33.50 -3.99 57.50
CA VAL A 568 -32.70 -3.56 58.68
C VAL A 568 -31.50 -2.71 58.20
N PRO A 569 -31.20 -1.55 58.82
CA PRO A 569 -30.18 -0.60 58.37
C PRO A 569 -28.88 -0.65 59.20
N LEU A 570 -27.77 -0.18 58.62
CA LEU A 570 -26.65 0.43 59.36
C LEU A 570 -25.81 1.36 58.44
N GLU A 571 -25.70 2.59 58.92
CA GLU A 571 -24.84 3.73 58.53
C GLU A 571 -23.34 3.36 58.41
N SER A 572 -22.41 4.08 57.78
CA SER A 572 -22.37 5.27 56.92
C SER A 572 -20.91 5.46 56.42
N VAL A 573 -20.74 6.37 55.45
CA VAL A 573 -19.50 7.10 55.05
C VAL A 573 -18.60 6.46 53.99
N GLY A 574 -18.55 7.11 52.81
CA GLY A 574 -17.49 6.89 51.80
C GLY A 574 -17.93 7.17 50.35
N THR A 575 -18.29 8.41 50.03
CA THR A 575 -18.63 8.88 48.68
C THR A 575 -17.41 9.03 47.77
N ALA A 576 -17.48 8.52 46.53
CA ALA A 576 -17.06 9.25 45.32
C ALA A 576 -17.61 8.56 44.05
N LYS A 577 -18.66 9.15 43.47
CA LYS A 577 -19.23 8.77 42.17
C LYS A 577 -18.35 9.29 41.04
N ARG A 578 -18.07 8.41 40.08
CA ARG A 578 -17.52 8.68 38.75
C ARG A 578 -18.54 9.50 37.95
N SER A 579 -18.24 10.77 37.68
CA SER A 579 -19.08 11.65 36.84
C SER A 579 -18.73 11.46 35.36
N ARG A 580 -19.75 11.17 34.54
CA ARG A 580 -19.70 11.29 33.08
C ARG A 580 -19.49 12.77 32.70
N ILE A 581 -18.53 13.04 31.83
CA ILE A 581 -18.32 14.36 31.23
C ILE A 581 -19.15 14.40 29.95
N SER A 582 -20.21 15.20 29.97
CA SER A 582 -20.96 15.63 28.78
C SER A 582 -21.10 17.15 28.88
N GLY A 583 -20.31 17.88 28.11
CA GLY A 583 -20.24 19.34 28.16
C GLY A 583 -20.57 19.98 26.81
N VAL A 584 -21.85 20.21 26.54
CA VAL A 584 -22.29 21.35 25.72
C VAL A 584 -22.97 22.31 26.68
N GLN A 585 -22.28 23.40 27.04
CA GLN A 585 -22.81 24.40 27.97
C GLN A 585 -23.77 25.35 27.24
N TYR A 586 -25.05 25.32 27.62
CA TYR A 586 -26.00 26.36 27.25
C TYR A 586 -25.84 27.59 28.15
N CYS A 587 -25.76 28.77 27.55
CA CYS A 587 -25.65 30.03 28.27
C CYS A 587 -27.01 30.47 28.85
N THR A 588 -27.12 30.44 30.19
CA THR A 588 -28.36 30.74 30.91
C THR A 588 -28.42 32.15 31.51
N THR A 589 -27.36 32.95 31.40
CA THR A 589 -27.33 34.32 31.93
C THR A 589 -27.77 35.33 30.87
N ALA A 590 -28.56 36.33 31.27
CA ALA A 590 -29.05 37.40 30.39
C ALA A 590 -27.90 38.16 29.71
N THR A 591 -26.74 38.27 30.37
CA THR A 591 -25.52 38.85 29.83
C THR A 591 -24.88 37.99 28.74
N CYS A 592 -24.90 36.65 28.87
CA CYS A 592 -24.33 35.80 27.83
C CYS A 592 -25.19 35.80 26.56
N GLN A 593 -26.52 35.80 26.73
CA GLN A 593 -27.47 35.86 25.61
C GLN A 593 -27.37 37.20 24.85
N SER A 594 -27.13 38.32 25.53
CA SER A 594 -26.96 39.61 24.86
C SER A 594 -25.68 39.67 24.02
N TYR A 595 -24.57 39.11 24.50
CA TYR A 595 -23.32 39.06 23.72
C TYR A 595 -23.40 38.12 22.51
N THR A 596 -24.11 36.99 22.62
CA THR A 596 -24.30 36.09 21.47
C THR A 596 -25.16 36.74 20.40
N VAL A 597 -26.27 37.39 20.78
CA VAL A 597 -27.15 38.07 19.81
C VAL A 597 -26.44 39.23 19.10
N VAL A 598 -25.66 40.03 19.81
CA VAL A 598 -24.87 41.12 19.19
C VAL A 598 -23.79 40.56 18.27
N GLY A 599 -23.14 39.46 18.66
CA GLY A 599 -22.14 38.77 17.82
C GLY A 599 -22.73 38.26 16.51
N TYR A 600 -23.87 37.57 16.56
CA TYR A 600 -24.56 37.10 15.36
C TYR A 600 -25.04 38.24 14.45
N ALA A 601 -25.52 39.35 15.03
CA ALA A 601 -25.90 40.53 14.26
C ALA A 601 -24.71 41.15 13.52
N PHE A 602 -23.52 41.18 14.15
CA PHE A 602 -22.29 41.66 13.51
C PHE A 602 -21.86 40.78 12.34
N VAL A 603 -21.87 39.45 12.54
CA VAL A 603 -21.50 38.48 11.48
C VAL A 603 -22.48 38.55 10.31
N ALA A 604 -23.79 38.62 10.59
CA ALA A 604 -24.80 38.75 9.54
C ALA A 604 -24.65 40.06 8.74
N THR A 605 -24.31 41.16 9.42
CA THR A 605 -24.07 42.45 8.77
C THR A 605 -22.80 42.42 7.90
N ALA A 606 -21.73 41.78 8.38
CA ALA A 606 -20.50 41.60 7.62
C ALA A 606 -20.72 40.75 6.36
N LEU A 607 -21.47 39.65 6.47
CA LEU A 607 -21.83 38.81 5.33
C LEU A 607 -22.73 39.53 4.33
N PHE A 608 -23.68 40.35 4.80
CA PHE A 608 -24.54 41.15 3.93
C PHE A 608 -23.76 42.23 3.17
N ILE A 609 -22.77 42.85 3.80
CA ILE A 609 -21.87 43.81 3.15
C ILE A 609 -20.99 43.10 2.11
N ALA A 610 -20.40 41.96 2.46
CA ALA A 610 -19.60 41.15 1.53
C ALA A 610 -20.40 40.69 0.31
N TYR A 611 -21.66 40.26 0.52
CA TYR A 611 -22.56 39.86 -0.55
C TYR A 611 -22.89 41.02 -1.51
N ASN A 612 -23.15 42.23 -0.98
CA ASN A 612 -23.43 43.39 -1.83
C ASN A 612 -22.20 43.92 -2.58
N LEU A 613 -20.99 43.74 -2.03
CA LEU A 613 -19.73 44.10 -2.69
C LEU A 613 -19.32 43.11 -3.79
N SER A 614 -19.88 41.89 -3.78
CA SER A 614 -19.51 40.81 -4.70
C SER A 614 -20.49 40.62 -5.86
N ARG A 615 -21.43 41.55 -6.08
CA ARG A 615 -22.39 41.45 -7.19
C ARG A 615 -21.73 41.79 -8.54
N PRO A 616 -21.58 40.85 -9.48
CA PRO A 616 -21.18 41.19 -10.85
C PRO A 616 -22.30 41.96 -11.56
N VAL A 617 -21.90 42.93 -12.38
CA VAL A 617 -22.80 43.76 -13.19
C VAL A 617 -23.35 42.93 -14.35
N ASP A 618 -24.67 42.78 -14.44
CA ASP A 618 -25.37 42.13 -15.55
C ASP A 618 -25.05 42.82 -16.89
N ARG A 619 -24.42 42.06 -17.81
CA ARG A 619 -24.36 42.36 -19.24
C ARG A 619 -25.14 41.30 -20.02
N SER A 620 -26.46 41.35 -19.93
CA SER A 620 -27.36 40.64 -20.85
C SER A 620 -28.16 41.68 -21.62
N GLY A 621 -27.63 42.09 -22.77
CA GLY A 621 -28.25 43.12 -23.60
C GLY A 621 -27.48 43.40 -24.87
N PHE A 622 -27.06 42.38 -25.61
CA PHE A 622 -26.76 42.53 -27.03
C PHE A 622 -26.75 41.16 -27.73
N MET A 623 -27.45 41.08 -28.87
CA MET A 623 -27.50 40.00 -29.85
C MET A 623 -28.47 38.83 -29.61
N ASP A 624 -29.75 39.13 -29.80
CA ASP A 624 -30.60 38.36 -30.73
C ASP A 624 -30.99 39.29 -31.89
N MET A 625 -30.32 39.13 -33.04
CA MET A 625 -30.73 39.49 -34.40
C MET A 625 -29.47 39.50 -35.27
N PHE A 626 -29.27 38.48 -36.09
CA PHE A 626 -29.19 38.61 -37.54
C PHE A 626 -29.02 37.21 -38.15
N GLU A 627 -29.99 36.85 -38.98
CA GLU A 627 -30.03 35.71 -39.86
C GLU A 627 -29.25 36.04 -41.15
N TYR A 628 -28.72 35.01 -41.82
CA TYR A 628 -28.25 34.93 -43.23
C TYR A 628 -26.88 35.52 -43.64
N GLY A 629 -26.09 34.69 -44.33
CA GLY A 629 -25.21 35.14 -45.42
C GLY A 629 -23.78 34.57 -45.46
N ASP A 630 -23.60 33.56 -46.32
CA ASP A 630 -22.46 33.12 -47.14
C ASP A 630 -21.06 33.79 -47.11
N GLU A 631 -20.09 32.91 -47.43
CA GLU A 631 -18.87 33.09 -48.24
C GLU A 631 -17.55 33.62 -47.61
N ASP A 632 -16.52 32.80 -47.88
CA ASP A 632 -15.13 33.10 -48.23
C ASP A 632 -14.07 33.53 -47.18
N GLU A 633 -13.14 32.57 -47.02
CA GLU A 633 -11.71 32.66 -47.34
C GLU A 633 -10.76 33.52 -46.46
N ILE A 634 -9.56 32.94 -46.29
CA ILE A 634 -8.26 33.57 -45.99
C ILE A 634 -7.85 33.64 -44.49
N ASP A 635 -7.07 32.62 -44.11
CA ASP A 635 -5.64 32.69 -43.71
C ASP A 635 -5.20 33.87 -42.82
N PHE A 636 -4.56 33.59 -41.67
CA PHE A 636 -3.36 34.32 -41.26
C PHE A 636 -2.57 33.62 -40.15
N ASP A 637 -1.27 33.60 -40.40
CA ASP A 637 -0.12 33.25 -39.59
C ASP A 637 -0.07 33.85 -38.18
N ALA A 638 0.71 33.14 -37.35
CA ALA A 638 1.67 33.56 -36.33
C ALA A 638 1.71 35.02 -35.84
N GLU A 639 1.70 35.16 -34.51
CA GLU A 639 2.71 35.87 -33.69
C GLU A 639 2.24 35.76 -32.23
N GLU A 640 2.90 34.96 -31.40
CA GLU A 640 3.96 35.41 -30.49
C GLU A 640 3.57 36.66 -29.69
N HIS A 641 3.19 36.48 -28.42
CA HIS A 641 3.55 37.43 -27.36
C HIS A 641 3.55 36.74 -25.99
N THR A 642 4.77 36.60 -25.50
CA THR A 642 5.20 36.64 -24.09
C THR A 642 4.34 37.57 -23.24
N ILE A 643 4.12 37.23 -21.96
CA ILE A 643 4.47 38.07 -20.79
C ILE A 643 4.05 37.34 -19.50
N LEU A 644 5.11 37.08 -18.70
CA LEU A 644 5.22 36.98 -17.23
C LEU A 644 4.41 35.93 -16.46
#